data_AF-A0A7S2T8F1-F1
#
_entry.id   AF-A0A7S2T8F1-F1
#
_cell.length_a   1.000
_cell.length_b   1.000
_cell.length_c   1.000
_cell.angle_alpha   90.00
_cell.angle_beta   90.00
_cell.angle_gamma   90.00
#
_symmetry.space_group_name_H-M   'P 1'
#
loop_
_entity.id
_entity.type
_entity.pdbx_description
1 polymer ?
#
loop_
_entity_poly.entity_id
_entity_poly.type
_entity_poly.pdbx_seq_one_letter_code
_entity_poly.pdbx_strand_id
1 'polypeptide(L)'
;VVDEQILKKAYRKLAVVYHPDKNPEGHDHFQKIHKAYDFLRSPESSKSGPRQWVILLILKAQCIIFRRYPKILAPFKYAGYPLLLEAITIEDGDHRFLADDRSPVLEIATKLCWLTCVCCTLNGEELFRSDGLAILSNLLSRLSSILPRDAATSFTGSRIMTYCVRTLAGLGAFEAAREAFFAKPALVHDVMKAIKYDNAPSIVEASVHCISQMAASADLQDLMLKLGVLWHLIPMLFDYDVSMEDSSIEVEINSEGKLSFLDQFISSEVECTNMQYAKNKLAILAAHAISRLSGLLGGHLKTPRNKQGVALLSALFTPQIAEGFTETNPSELLKHLNTNVENPCKIWNDKMRKELLEHTKEQSETPAGLEDLPYAIGDLSLAEKFKFKCLEDELVIGRIYVRLYNDTPTFPLKDHSYFMQCLAVYIGKHAEHMYAKREDLEADRLLRRSCEHLLSSIRAALNVVNTIPKLAVVYADVRCLGPILTCIEPKEVDPATSPWFTPTLELVLTLLVHLTANKACVESLASDKILVKLYLMLNGPPSKKCLVLALDVLQGLAKTPMASWSAATQAGGIYLLSLVLPQGDEAVEDDHIEKVQEKSIAILMTLCAEKVNGVRLVTFIQRFLPPGLVDQLREGPKESTRKAFHVKSETPEHVWNPDMARRLSQEINRLRALASKAQFSGTLNIPLKDEYKFKFQELQNEIFVGGVYVRLFMKQPEFPLRNPKRFLEGLLKEFFNRSLKETQKTEGMDTSMPILLSAAAVSLLRIHKLLSEHAASLGYVSSLVKFVDRVAGNQAAGDICGSALRLGHQLSVNVTVAESLASVKPEAIAVFMCCFEIGLGAKILSMEMIKRSLNPKNRGRDGLVKQALDCKLVQALLDILDWKSQEKGVSANKADENTLRVLVVDVIHLLRREGGAYTEVIRDMVDENEIWLAFSKQKHDLFLPSSATDSTGVAGLLTGQAAYYALPPASK
;
A
#
# COMPACT_ATOMS: atom_id res chain seq x y z
N VAL A 1 -52.60 39.83 -69.95
CA VAL A 1 -54.08 39.78 -69.79
C VAL A 1 -54.57 38.71 -70.75
N VAL A 2 -55.29 37.69 -70.27
CA VAL A 2 -55.83 36.63 -71.15
C VAL A 2 -57.04 37.19 -71.89
N ASP A 3 -57.11 36.99 -73.20
CA ASP A 3 -58.28 37.37 -74.02
C ASP A 3 -59.54 36.69 -73.47
N GLU A 4 -60.59 37.48 -73.23
CA GLU A 4 -61.87 37.04 -72.69
C GLU A 4 -62.49 35.92 -73.54
N GLN A 5 -62.28 35.94 -74.86
CA GLN A 5 -62.78 34.88 -75.75
C GLN A 5 -62.06 33.54 -75.52
N ILE A 6 -60.74 33.57 -75.27
CA ILE A 6 -59.94 32.39 -74.98
C ILE A 6 -60.35 31.82 -73.61
N LEU A 7 -60.48 32.68 -72.61
CA LEU A 7 -60.90 32.30 -71.26
C LEU A 7 -62.29 31.64 -71.26
N LYS A 8 -63.26 32.26 -71.94
CA LYS A 8 -64.63 31.74 -72.06
C LYS A 8 -64.67 30.41 -72.82
N LYS A 9 -63.84 30.23 -73.85
CA LYS A 9 -63.73 28.96 -74.58
C LYS A 9 -63.13 27.86 -73.72
N ALA A 10 -62.09 28.16 -72.95
CA ALA A 10 -61.46 27.21 -72.03
C ALA A 10 -62.41 26.81 -70.89
N TYR A 11 -63.10 27.78 -70.28
CA TYR A 11 -64.12 27.52 -69.27
C TYR A 11 -65.22 26.62 -69.80
N ARG A 12 -65.81 26.93 -70.97
CA ARG A 12 -66.86 26.08 -71.57
C ARG A 12 -66.39 24.65 -71.82
N LYS A 13 -65.16 24.47 -72.31
CA LYS A 13 -64.59 23.14 -72.54
C LYS A 13 -64.53 22.32 -71.26
N LEU A 14 -64.02 22.90 -70.18
CA LEU A 14 -63.90 22.23 -68.88
C LEU A 14 -65.26 22.06 -68.19
N ALA A 15 -66.13 23.06 -68.25
CA ALA A 15 -67.48 23.02 -67.70
C ALA A 15 -68.33 21.90 -68.32
N VAL A 16 -68.16 21.59 -69.61
CA VAL A 16 -68.85 20.46 -70.26
C VAL A 16 -68.31 19.10 -69.78
N VAL A 17 -67.00 18.98 -69.56
CA VAL A 17 -66.35 17.73 -69.13
C VAL A 17 -66.71 17.38 -67.68
N TYR A 18 -66.79 18.38 -66.81
CA TYR A 18 -67.05 18.19 -65.39
C TYR A 18 -68.50 18.49 -64.97
N HIS A 19 -69.40 18.74 -65.92
CA HIS A 19 -70.79 19.09 -65.61
C HIS A 19 -71.44 18.01 -64.72
N PRO A 20 -72.09 18.36 -63.59
CA PRO A 20 -72.62 17.38 -62.63
C PRO A 20 -73.58 16.37 -63.27
N ASP A 21 -74.38 16.82 -64.24
CA ASP A 21 -75.33 15.96 -64.97
C ASP A 21 -74.67 14.94 -65.91
N LYS A 22 -73.43 15.18 -66.35
CA LYS A 22 -72.68 14.31 -67.28
C LYS A 22 -71.58 13.52 -66.59
N ASN A 23 -71.08 14.03 -65.47
CA ASN A 23 -70.06 13.40 -64.65
C ASN A 23 -70.44 13.57 -63.16
N PRO A 24 -71.08 12.56 -62.54
CA PRO A 24 -71.55 12.64 -61.16
C PRO A 24 -70.43 12.91 -60.14
N GLU A 25 -69.20 12.45 -60.39
CA GLU A 25 -68.02 12.72 -59.55
C GLU A 25 -67.33 14.07 -59.89
N GLY A 26 -67.76 14.74 -60.95
CA GLY A 26 -67.19 16.00 -61.45
C GLY A 26 -67.64 17.25 -60.70
N HIS A 27 -68.63 17.15 -59.79
CA HIS A 27 -69.28 18.31 -59.16
C HIS A 27 -68.29 19.25 -58.44
N ASP A 28 -67.39 18.70 -57.63
CA ASP A 28 -66.41 19.50 -56.88
C ASP A 28 -65.41 20.21 -57.80
N HIS A 29 -64.99 19.52 -58.88
CA HIS A 29 -64.14 20.12 -59.92
C HIS A 29 -64.88 21.20 -60.72
N PHE A 30 -66.15 20.99 -61.04
CA PHE A 30 -66.99 21.97 -61.74
C PHE A 30 -67.14 23.27 -60.94
N GLN A 31 -67.41 23.17 -59.63
CA GLN A 31 -67.47 24.34 -58.77
C GLN A 31 -66.14 25.10 -58.72
N LYS A 32 -65.01 24.39 -58.65
CA LYS A 32 -63.66 24.98 -58.70
C LYS A 32 -63.40 25.70 -60.03
N ILE A 33 -63.77 25.08 -61.16
CA ILE A 33 -63.64 25.66 -62.51
C ILE A 33 -64.52 26.91 -62.65
N HIS A 34 -65.74 26.88 -62.14
CA HIS A 34 -66.67 28.01 -62.17
C HIS A 34 -66.16 29.19 -61.33
N LYS A 35 -65.77 28.94 -60.08
CA LYS A 35 -65.13 29.96 -59.22
C LYS A 35 -63.88 30.56 -59.86
N ALA A 36 -63.04 29.73 -60.50
CA ALA A 36 -61.86 30.20 -61.21
C ALA A 36 -62.20 31.10 -62.41
N TYR A 37 -63.23 30.77 -63.18
CA TYR A 37 -63.68 31.58 -64.31
C TYR A 37 -64.26 32.93 -63.87
N ASP A 38 -65.11 32.95 -62.84
CA ASP A 38 -65.70 34.19 -62.31
C ASP A 38 -64.62 35.11 -61.72
N PHE A 39 -63.65 34.53 -60.99
CA PHE A 39 -62.51 35.27 -60.46
C PHE A 39 -61.65 35.89 -61.57
N LEU A 40 -61.36 35.14 -62.64
CA LEU A 40 -60.56 35.62 -63.77
C LEU A 40 -61.28 36.70 -64.62
N ARG A 41 -62.61 36.81 -64.49
CA ARG A 41 -63.47 37.77 -65.20
C ARG A 41 -63.73 39.07 -64.41
N SER A 42 -63.50 39.12 -63.10
CA SER A 42 -63.84 40.28 -62.25
C SER A 42 -63.11 41.58 -62.68
N PRO A 43 -63.78 42.76 -62.70
CA PRO A 43 -63.21 44.06 -63.09
C PRO A 43 -62.08 44.59 -62.19
N GLU A 44 -61.90 44.04 -60.99
CA GLU A 44 -60.75 44.36 -60.12
C GLU A 44 -59.42 43.84 -60.67
N SER A 45 -59.46 43.03 -61.73
CA SER A 45 -58.30 42.37 -62.33
C SER A 45 -57.50 43.22 -63.34
N SER A 46 -57.88 44.49 -63.58
CA SER A 46 -57.44 45.27 -64.75
C SER A 46 -56.86 46.67 -64.48
N LYS A 47 -56.47 47.04 -63.26
CA LYS A 47 -55.74 48.32 -63.03
C LYS A 47 -54.40 48.13 -62.31
N SER A 48 -53.33 48.42 -63.07
CA SER A 48 -51.98 48.86 -62.66
C SER A 48 -51.27 48.04 -61.59
N GLY A 49 -50.59 46.96 -62.02
CA GLY A 49 -49.56 46.29 -61.22
C GLY A 49 -49.50 44.77 -61.48
N PRO A 50 -48.37 44.11 -61.21
CA PRO A 50 -48.32 42.65 -61.17
C PRO A 50 -49.29 42.13 -60.10
N ARG A 51 -50.16 41.19 -60.47
CA ARG A 51 -51.20 40.64 -59.58
C ARG A 51 -50.55 39.90 -58.40
N GLN A 52 -50.91 40.24 -57.16
CA GLN A 52 -50.32 39.64 -55.95
C GLN A 52 -50.39 38.11 -55.92
N TRP A 53 -51.52 37.51 -56.32
CA TRP A 53 -51.64 36.05 -56.39
C TRP A 53 -50.75 35.41 -57.47
N VAL A 54 -50.45 36.13 -58.56
CA VAL A 54 -49.51 35.66 -59.60
C VAL A 54 -48.09 35.68 -59.06
N ILE A 55 -47.70 36.76 -58.38
CA ILE A 55 -46.40 36.84 -57.68
C ILE A 55 -46.29 35.70 -56.67
N LEU A 56 -47.33 35.48 -55.86
CA LEU A 56 -47.37 34.41 -54.88
C LEU A 56 -47.20 33.03 -55.51
N LEU A 57 -47.87 32.75 -56.64
CA LEU A 57 -47.72 31.48 -57.37
C LEU A 57 -46.30 31.31 -57.94
N ILE A 58 -45.71 32.37 -58.49
CA ILE A 58 -44.33 32.34 -59.00
C ILE A 58 -43.36 32.03 -57.86
N LEU A 59 -43.46 32.74 -56.74
CA LEU A 59 -42.61 32.51 -55.57
C LEU A 59 -42.80 31.11 -54.99
N LYS A 60 -44.05 30.61 -54.92
CA LYS A 60 -44.34 29.23 -54.47
C LYS A 60 -43.74 28.19 -55.39
N ALA A 61 -43.85 28.36 -56.72
CA ALA A 61 -43.25 27.46 -57.68
C ALA A 61 -41.73 27.42 -57.51
N GLN A 62 -41.08 28.56 -57.36
CA GLN A 62 -39.64 28.62 -57.12
C GLN A 62 -39.23 27.96 -55.79
N CYS A 63 -39.98 28.17 -54.71
CA CYS A 63 -39.76 27.46 -53.44
C CYS A 63 -39.80 25.93 -53.63
N ILE A 64 -40.75 25.42 -54.43
CA ILE A 64 -40.85 23.98 -54.72
C ILE A 64 -39.62 23.50 -55.50
N ILE A 65 -39.19 24.25 -56.51
CA ILE A 65 -38.03 23.88 -57.33
C ILE A 65 -36.75 23.85 -56.48
N PHE A 66 -36.48 24.90 -55.70
CA PHE A 66 -35.30 24.95 -54.82
C PHE A 66 -35.33 23.90 -53.72
N ARG A 67 -36.51 23.54 -53.20
CA ARG A 67 -36.63 22.44 -52.22
C ARG A 67 -36.41 21.05 -52.84
N ARG A 68 -36.91 20.80 -54.06
CA ARG A 68 -36.85 19.46 -54.69
C ARG A 68 -35.54 19.21 -55.44
N TYR A 69 -34.95 20.25 -56.01
CA TYR A 69 -33.79 20.14 -56.90
C TYR A 69 -32.61 21.04 -56.48
N PRO A 70 -32.25 21.15 -55.19
CA PRO A 70 -31.17 22.04 -54.76
C PRO A 70 -29.82 21.70 -55.40
N LYS A 71 -29.52 20.40 -55.58
CA LYS A 71 -28.26 19.92 -56.19
C LYS A 71 -28.11 20.33 -57.66
N ILE A 72 -29.23 20.41 -58.39
CA ILE A 72 -29.24 20.85 -59.80
C ILE A 72 -29.06 22.37 -59.90
N LEU A 73 -29.62 23.11 -58.94
CA LEU A 73 -29.61 24.57 -58.94
C LEU A 73 -28.33 25.17 -58.33
N ALA A 74 -27.63 24.43 -57.47
CA ALA A 74 -26.44 24.89 -56.76
C ALA A 74 -25.34 25.55 -57.65
N PRO A 75 -25.09 25.11 -58.90
CA PRO A 75 -24.11 25.77 -59.76
C PRO A 75 -24.51 27.18 -60.24
N PHE A 76 -25.78 27.59 -60.11
CA PHE A 76 -26.30 28.83 -60.70
C PHE A 76 -26.56 29.89 -59.63
N LYS A 77 -26.16 31.13 -59.92
CA LYS A 77 -26.52 32.31 -59.13
C LYS A 77 -28.01 32.63 -59.26
N TYR A 78 -28.66 32.94 -58.16
CA TYR A 78 -30.05 33.36 -58.13
C TYR A 78 -30.15 34.85 -58.51
N ALA A 79 -30.46 35.12 -59.79
CA ALA A 79 -30.57 36.49 -60.31
C ALA A 79 -31.80 37.27 -59.80
N GLY A 80 -32.73 36.61 -59.09
CA GLY A 80 -33.99 37.20 -58.65
C GLY A 80 -33.90 38.04 -57.37
N TYR A 81 -32.72 38.19 -56.75
CA TYR A 81 -32.59 38.89 -55.46
C TYR A 81 -33.13 40.33 -55.43
N PRO A 82 -32.90 41.20 -56.43
CA PRO A 82 -33.43 42.57 -56.39
C PRO A 82 -34.96 42.62 -56.22
N LEU A 83 -35.70 41.85 -57.02
CA LEU A 83 -37.16 41.78 -56.96
C LEU A 83 -37.65 41.02 -55.72
N LEU A 84 -36.90 40.00 -55.30
CA LEU A 84 -37.25 39.21 -54.12
C LEU A 84 -37.11 40.04 -52.83
N LEU A 85 -36.05 40.84 -52.73
CA LEU A 85 -35.79 41.71 -51.60
C LEU A 85 -36.74 42.91 -51.56
N GLU A 86 -37.15 43.44 -52.71
CA GLU A 86 -38.24 44.42 -52.80
C GLU A 86 -39.54 43.87 -52.19
N ALA A 87 -39.89 42.61 -52.47
CA ALA A 87 -41.07 41.96 -51.89
C ALA A 87 -40.98 41.74 -50.36
N ILE A 88 -39.76 41.73 -49.81
CA ILE A 88 -39.50 41.56 -48.37
C ILE A 88 -39.41 42.90 -47.64
N THR A 89 -39.01 43.96 -48.33
CA THR A 89 -38.70 45.27 -47.75
C THR A 89 -39.93 45.89 -47.08
N ILE A 90 -39.80 46.25 -45.81
CA ILE A 90 -40.83 46.95 -45.04
C ILE A 90 -40.42 48.43 -44.97
N GLU A 91 -41.25 49.31 -45.49
CA GLU A 91 -41.04 50.76 -45.44
C GLU A 91 -41.13 51.30 -44.00
N ASP A 92 -40.39 52.37 -43.74
CA ASP A 92 -40.40 53.04 -42.43
C ASP A 92 -41.82 53.56 -42.12
N GLY A 93 -42.40 53.05 -41.04
CA GLY A 93 -43.77 53.39 -40.59
C GLY A 93 -44.85 52.39 -40.98
N ASP A 94 -44.56 51.35 -41.77
CA ASP A 94 -45.56 50.30 -42.04
C ASP A 94 -45.69 49.34 -40.84
N HIS A 95 -46.78 49.51 -40.08
CA HIS A 95 -47.15 48.65 -38.96
C HIS A 95 -48.12 47.52 -39.34
N ARG A 96 -48.58 47.47 -40.61
CA ARG A 96 -49.56 46.50 -41.11
C ARG A 96 -48.95 45.48 -42.08
N PHE A 97 -47.63 45.32 -42.10
CA PHE A 97 -46.96 44.38 -43.00
C PHE A 97 -47.36 42.89 -42.81
N LEU A 98 -47.97 42.55 -41.67
CA LEU A 98 -48.55 41.24 -41.38
C LEU A 98 -50.05 41.12 -41.74
N ALA A 99 -50.65 42.13 -42.39
CA ALA A 99 -52.04 42.05 -42.85
C ALA A 99 -52.26 40.91 -43.87
N ASP A 100 -53.49 40.41 -43.97
CA ASP A 100 -53.84 39.21 -44.76
C ASP A 100 -53.56 39.34 -46.26
N ASP A 101 -53.54 40.56 -46.79
CA ASP A 101 -53.27 40.87 -48.20
C ASP A 101 -51.76 40.86 -48.53
N ARG A 102 -50.90 41.22 -47.57
CA ARG A 102 -49.44 41.31 -47.75
C ARG A 102 -48.67 40.10 -47.19
N SER A 103 -49.10 39.58 -46.05
CA SER A 103 -48.38 38.55 -45.30
C SER A 103 -48.10 37.25 -46.09
N PRO A 104 -48.97 36.75 -47.00
CA PRO A 104 -48.67 35.55 -47.76
C PRO A 104 -47.50 35.74 -48.75
N VAL A 105 -47.39 36.91 -49.37
CA VAL A 105 -46.29 37.23 -50.29
C VAL A 105 -44.99 37.38 -49.50
N LEU A 106 -45.02 38.11 -48.39
CA LEU A 106 -43.86 38.28 -47.51
C LEU A 106 -43.34 36.94 -46.97
N GLU A 107 -44.23 36.04 -46.54
CA GLU A 107 -43.87 34.71 -46.06
C GLU A 107 -43.16 33.88 -47.14
N ILE A 108 -43.75 33.76 -48.33
CA ILE A 108 -43.18 32.93 -49.39
C ILE A 108 -41.91 33.58 -49.98
N ALA A 109 -41.84 34.91 -50.07
CA ALA A 109 -40.63 35.62 -50.47
C ALA A 109 -39.47 35.35 -49.51
N THR A 110 -39.72 35.47 -48.20
CA THR A 110 -38.71 35.19 -47.17
C THR A 110 -38.28 33.71 -47.19
N LYS A 111 -39.23 32.79 -47.41
CA LYS A 111 -38.95 31.36 -47.61
C LYS A 111 -38.05 31.09 -48.82
N LEU A 112 -38.32 31.75 -49.94
CA LEU A 112 -37.50 31.61 -51.14
C LEU A 112 -36.10 32.19 -50.93
N CYS A 113 -35.99 33.29 -50.20
CA CYS A 113 -34.71 33.88 -49.80
C CYS A 113 -33.86 32.89 -49.02
N TRP A 114 -34.46 32.21 -48.03
CA TRP A 114 -33.81 31.13 -47.31
C TRP A 114 -33.36 30.00 -48.23
N LEU A 115 -34.29 29.40 -49.00
CA LEU A 115 -34.01 28.22 -49.84
C LEU A 115 -32.93 28.49 -50.89
N THR A 116 -32.92 29.68 -51.49
CA THR A 116 -31.89 30.09 -52.45
C THR A 116 -30.55 30.28 -51.77
N CYS A 117 -30.51 30.95 -50.60
CA CYS A 117 -29.29 31.20 -49.83
C CYS A 117 -28.61 29.91 -49.38
N VAL A 118 -29.36 28.93 -48.87
CA VAL A 118 -28.78 27.66 -48.39
C VAL A 118 -28.52 26.66 -49.52
N CYS A 119 -29.03 26.89 -50.73
CA CYS A 119 -28.80 26.02 -51.87
C CYS A 119 -27.33 25.98 -52.29
N CYS A 120 -26.63 27.12 -52.28
CA CYS A 120 -25.19 27.20 -52.56
C CYS A 120 -24.55 28.48 -52.04
N THR A 121 -23.23 28.46 -51.93
CA THR A 121 -22.42 29.59 -51.44
C THR A 121 -22.53 30.83 -52.33
N LEU A 122 -22.60 30.63 -53.65
CA LEU A 122 -22.74 31.72 -54.63
C LEU A 122 -24.00 32.55 -54.40
N ASN A 123 -25.09 31.91 -54.00
CA ASN A 123 -26.37 32.59 -53.72
C ASN A 123 -26.31 33.37 -52.40
N GLY A 124 -25.69 32.82 -51.36
CA GLY A 124 -25.47 33.54 -50.11
C GLY A 124 -24.65 34.81 -50.31
N GLU A 125 -23.57 34.75 -51.09
CA GLU A 125 -22.78 35.95 -51.41
C GLU A 125 -23.56 36.96 -52.27
N GLU A 126 -24.38 36.51 -53.22
CA GLU A 126 -25.18 37.39 -54.07
C GLU A 126 -26.30 38.09 -53.28
N LEU A 127 -26.95 37.37 -52.36
CA LEU A 127 -27.90 37.93 -51.40
C LEU A 127 -27.23 39.01 -50.54
N PHE A 128 -26.01 38.74 -50.06
CA PHE A 128 -25.23 39.68 -49.26
C PHE A 128 -24.84 40.93 -50.07
N ARG A 129 -24.41 40.77 -51.33
CA ARG A 129 -24.11 41.89 -52.25
C ARG A 129 -25.33 42.76 -52.59
N SER A 130 -26.53 42.19 -52.54
CA SER A 130 -27.79 42.87 -52.85
C SER A 130 -28.43 43.57 -51.64
N ASP A 131 -27.65 43.94 -50.62
CA ASP A 131 -28.13 44.51 -49.34
C ASP A 131 -29.11 43.63 -48.54
N GLY A 132 -29.16 42.33 -48.84
CA GLY A 132 -30.10 41.39 -48.22
C GLY A 132 -29.97 41.32 -46.70
N LEU A 133 -28.76 41.45 -46.15
CA LEU A 133 -28.54 41.45 -44.70
C LEU A 133 -29.24 42.63 -44.01
N ALA A 134 -29.20 43.83 -44.59
CA ALA A 134 -29.82 45.01 -43.99
C ALA A 134 -31.35 44.88 -43.98
N ILE A 135 -31.93 44.39 -45.08
CA ILE A 135 -33.37 44.17 -45.23
C ILE A 135 -33.86 43.08 -44.25
N LEU A 136 -33.14 41.95 -44.17
CA LEU A 136 -33.46 40.86 -43.24
C LEU A 136 -33.29 41.28 -41.77
N SER A 137 -32.28 42.11 -41.47
CA SER A 137 -32.07 42.69 -40.14
C SER A 137 -33.24 43.58 -39.72
N ASN A 138 -33.73 44.45 -40.63
CA ASN A 138 -34.90 45.28 -40.36
C ASN A 138 -36.14 44.41 -40.16
N LEU A 139 -36.37 43.43 -41.03
CA LEU A 139 -37.48 42.49 -40.91
C LEU A 139 -37.48 41.77 -39.55
N LEU A 140 -36.33 41.23 -39.12
CA LEU A 140 -36.20 40.55 -37.83
C LEU A 140 -36.53 41.50 -36.67
N SER A 141 -35.96 42.70 -36.66
CA SER A 141 -36.20 43.68 -35.60
C SER A 141 -37.68 44.09 -35.50
N ARG A 142 -38.35 44.30 -36.64
CA ARG A 142 -39.80 44.60 -36.72
C ARG A 142 -40.67 43.43 -36.28
N LEU A 143 -40.29 42.19 -36.60
CA LEU A 143 -41.00 41.01 -36.13
C LEU A 143 -40.83 40.81 -34.63
N SER A 144 -39.62 41.00 -34.10
CA SER A 144 -39.31 40.86 -32.67
C SER A 144 -40.07 41.87 -31.80
N SER A 145 -40.43 43.03 -32.32
CA SER A 145 -41.22 44.04 -31.58
C SER A 145 -42.73 43.80 -31.56
N ILE A 146 -43.26 42.99 -32.48
CA ILE A 146 -44.70 42.75 -32.64
C ILE A 146 -45.10 41.34 -32.20
N LEU A 147 -44.23 40.35 -32.36
CA LEU A 147 -44.53 38.95 -32.08
C LEU A 147 -44.53 38.68 -30.56
N PRO A 148 -45.64 38.21 -29.96
CA PRO A 148 -45.67 37.87 -28.55
C PRO A 148 -44.83 36.61 -28.26
N ARG A 149 -44.29 36.49 -27.04
CA ARG A 149 -43.37 35.39 -26.69
C ARG A 149 -44.00 33.99 -26.80
N ASP A 150 -45.30 33.89 -26.58
CA ASP A 150 -46.10 32.66 -26.64
C ASP A 150 -46.63 32.35 -28.05
N ALA A 151 -46.21 33.10 -29.07
CA ALA A 151 -46.65 32.92 -30.45
C ALA A 151 -46.45 31.48 -30.94
N ALA A 152 -47.52 30.87 -31.43
CA ALA A 152 -47.49 29.54 -31.99
C ALA A 152 -46.79 29.51 -33.36
N THR A 153 -46.28 28.34 -33.73
CA THR A 153 -45.69 28.07 -35.04
C THR A 153 -46.65 28.33 -36.22
N SER A 154 -47.96 28.19 -36.01
CA SER A 154 -49.01 28.41 -37.01
C SER A 154 -49.21 29.89 -37.38
N PHE A 155 -48.73 30.82 -36.55
CA PHE A 155 -48.84 32.24 -36.81
C PHE A 155 -47.92 32.67 -37.96
N THR A 156 -48.45 33.44 -38.91
CA THR A 156 -47.71 33.86 -40.11
C THR A 156 -46.41 34.60 -39.78
N GLY A 157 -46.43 35.47 -38.76
CA GLY A 157 -45.22 36.16 -38.29
C GLY A 157 -44.13 35.21 -37.77
N SER A 158 -44.51 34.12 -37.09
CA SER A 158 -43.59 33.08 -36.61
C SER A 158 -42.92 32.34 -37.77
N ARG A 159 -43.68 32.04 -38.83
CA ARG A 159 -43.14 31.41 -40.06
C ARG A 159 -42.20 32.36 -40.81
N ILE A 160 -42.56 33.64 -40.96
CA ILE A 160 -41.69 34.66 -41.56
C ILE A 160 -40.39 34.80 -40.76
N MET A 161 -40.48 34.92 -39.43
CA MET A 161 -39.30 35.01 -38.55
C MET A 161 -38.42 33.77 -38.68
N THR A 162 -39.01 32.58 -38.70
CA THR A 162 -38.29 31.32 -38.95
C THR A 162 -37.46 31.40 -40.23
N TYR A 163 -38.08 31.73 -41.38
CA TYR A 163 -37.36 31.81 -42.65
C TYR A 163 -36.31 32.92 -42.66
N CYS A 164 -36.58 34.05 -42.02
CA CYS A 164 -35.62 35.15 -41.87
C CYS A 164 -34.37 34.67 -41.12
N VAL A 165 -34.53 34.10 -39.93
CA VAL A 165 -33.41 33.61 -39.11
C VAL A 165 -32.70 32.43 -39.79
N ARG A 166 -33.42 31.52 -40.46
CA ARG A 166 -32.80 30.45 -41.26
C ARG A 166 -31.92 31.00 -42.39
N THR A 167 -32.33 32.11 -43.00
CA THR A 167 -31.52 32.82 -44.01
C THR A 167 -30.26 33.41 -43.38
N LEU A 168 -30.39 34.12 -42.25
CA LEU A 168 -29.25 34.66 -41.50
C LEU A 168 -28.26 33.56 -41.08
N ALA A 169 -28.77 32.40 -40.66
CA ALA A 169 -27.94 31.26 -40.33
C ALA A 169 -27.18 30.71 -41.55
N GLY A 170 -27.83 30.68 -42.73
CA GLY A 170 -27.18 30.36 -44.00
C GLY A 170 -26.07 31.35 -44.36
N LEU A 171 -26.30 32.65 -44.17
CA LEU A 171 -25.29 33.70 -44.37
C LEU A 171 -24.11 33.55 -43.40
N GLY A 172 -24.34 33.17 -42.15
CA GLY A 172 -23.29 32.96 -41.14
C GLY A 172 -22.22 31.93 -41.50
N ALA A 173 -22.47 31.08 -42.50
CA ALA A 173 -21.48 30.16 -43.04
C ALA A 173 -20.31 30.89 -43.75
N PHE A 174 -20.50 32.13 -44.21
CA PHE A 174 -19.48 32.90 -44.96
C PHE A 174 -18.79 33.95 -44.10
N GLU A 175 -17.51 34.20 -44.39
CA GLU A 175 -16.67 35.13 -43.61
C GLU A 175 -17.14 36.58 -43.70
N ALA A 176 -17.39 37.11 -44.90
CA ALA A 176 -17.86 38.48 -45.10
C ALA A 176 -19.19 38.78 -44.37
N ALA A 177 -20.10 37.79 -44.31
CA ALA A 177 -21.34 37.94 -43.56
C ALA A 177 -21.10 37.94 -42.04
N ARG A 178 -20.14 37.16 -41.52
CA ARG A 178 -19.74 37.20 -40.11
C ARG A 178 -19.12 38.54 -39.70
N GLU A 179 -18.29 39.13 -40.55
CA GLU A 179 -17.76 40.48 -40.32
C GLU A 179 -18.90 41.51 -40.23
N ALA A 180 -19.89 41.41 -41.13
CA ALA A 180 -21.05 42.29 -41.11
C ALA A 180 -21.98 42.06 -39.91
N PHE A 181 -22.11 40.82 -39.43
CA PHE A 181 -22.80 40.54 -38.16
C PHE A 181 -22.11 41.22 -36.98
N PHE A 182 -20.77 41.17 -36.93
CA PHE A 182 -20.00 41.81 -35.86
C PHE A 182 -20.16 43.33 -35.88
N ALA A 183 -20.24 43.94 -37.07
CA ALA A 183 -20.54 45.36 -37.24
C ALA A 183 -21.98 45.76 -36.84
N LYS A 184 -22.88 44.80 -36.59
CA LYS A 184 -24.28 45.03 -36.20
C LYS A 184 -24.67 44.24 -34.92
N PRO A 185 -24.17 44.61 -33.73
CA PRO A 185 -24.47 43.89 -32.48
C PRO A 185 -25.96 43.75 -32.16
N ALA A 186 -26.79 44.73 -32.52
CA ALA A 186 -28.24 44.66 -32.34
C ALA A 186 -28.87 43.48 -33.09
N LEU A 187 -28.38 43.16 -34.29
CA LEU A 187 -28.84 42.01 -35.07
C LEU A 187 -28.46 40.69 -34.39
N VAL A 188 -27.22 40.58 -33.89
CA VAL A 188 -26.74 39.41 -33.13
C VAL A 188 -27.62 39.20 -31.90
N HIS A 189 -27.91 40.29 -31.18
CA HIS A 189 -28.79 40.26 -30.00
C HIS A 189 -30.24 39.89 -30.35
N ASP A 190 -30.80 40.37 -31.45
CA ASP A 190 -32.14 40.00 -31.91
C ASP A 190 -32.24 38.52 -32.28
N VAL A 191 -31.19 37.96 -32.92
CA VAL A 191 -31.08 36.50 -33.17
C VAL A 191 -31.04 35.72 -31.86
N MET A 192 -30.29 36.19 -30.85
CA MET A 192 -30.24 35.54 -29.55
C MET A 192 -31.59 35.59 -28.82
N LYS A 193 -32.30 36.73 -28.87
CA LYS A 193 -33.63 36.87 -28.27
C LYS A 193 -34.67 35.95 -28.89
N ALA A 194 -34.51 35.61 -30.17
CA ALA A 194 -35.42 34.70 -30.87
C ALA A 194 -35.41 33.26 -30.30
N ILE A 195 -34.47 32.91 -29.41
CA ILE A 195 -34.51 31.66 -28.63
C ILE A 195 -35.74 31.63 -27.68
N LYS A 196 -36.26 32.78 -27.24
CA LYS A 196 -37.31 32.89 -26.21
C LYS A 196 -38.74 32.59 -26.71
N TYR A 197 -38.91 32.14 -27.96
CA TYR A 197 -40.21 31.79 -28.54
C TYR A 197 -40.53 30.30 -28.36
N ASP A 198 -40.81 29.89 -27.12
CA ASP A 198 -40.92 28.47 -26.71
C ASP A 198 -41.99 27.67 -27.49
N ASN A 199 -43.06 28.33 -27.93
CA ASN A 199 -44.15 27.72 -28.72
C ASN A 199 -43.87 27.67 -30.24
N ALA A 200 -42.69 28.14 -30.67
CA ALA A 200 -42.24 28.16 -32.04
C ALA A 200 -40.83 27.55 -32.18
N PRO A 201 -40.67 26.22 -31.98
CA PRO A 201 -39.37 25.55 -31.95
C PRO A 201 -38.54 25.74 -33.22
N SER A 202 -39.18 25.98 -34.37
CA SER A 202 -38.49 26.27 -35.64
C SER A 202 -37.73 27.60 -35.64
N ILE A 203 -38.22 28.62 -34.91
CA ILE A 203 -37.50 29.89 -34.72
C ILE A 203 -36.29 29.65 -33.83
N VAL A 204 -36.49 28.92 -32.73
CA VAL A 204 -35.43 28.58 -31.78
C VAL A 204 -34.32 27.77 -32.47
N GLU A 205 -34.70 26.74 -33.24
CA GLU A 205 -33.76 25.92 -34.03
C GLU A 205 -32.93 26.78 -34.98
N ALA A 206 -33.59 27.67 -35.73
CA ALA A 206 -32.92 28.56 -36.67
C ALA A 206 -31.95 29.50 -35.94
N SER A 207 -32.33 29.99 -34.76
CA SER A 207 -31.54 30.92 -33.95
C SER A 207 -30.30 30.25 -33.38
N VAL A 208 -30.44 29.07 -32.79
CA VAL A 208 -29.31 28.27 -32.29
C VAL A 208 -28.34 27.90 -33.42
N HIS A 209 -28.87 27.55 -34.58
CA HIS A 209 -28.03 27.29 -35.76
C HIS A 209 -27.30 28.55 -36.21
N CYS A 210 -27.96 29.72 -36.23
CA CYS A 210 -27.35 30.99 -36.56
C CYS A 210 -26.17 31.31 -35.61
N ILE A 211 -26.39 31.17 -34.30
CA ILE A 211 -25.36 31.34 -33.26
C ILE A 211 -24.19 30.37 -33.48
N SER A 212 -24.49 29.10 -33.77
CA SER A 212 -23.50 28.07 -34.07
C SER A 212 -22.63 28.45 -35.29
N GLN A 213 -23.22 29.02 -36.35
CA GLN A 213 -22.48 29.50 -37.51
C GLN A 213 -21.65 30.77 -37.22
N MET A 214 -22.22 31.72 -36.46
CA MET A 214 -21.52 32.92 -36.01
C MET A 214 -20.27 32.58 -35.17
N ALA A 215 -20.33 31.49 -34.40
CA ALA A 215 -19.22 31.03 -33.57
C ALA A 215 -17.95 30.62 -34.35
N ALA A 216 -17.99 30.57 -35.69
CA ALA A 216 -16.81 30.41 -36.52
C ALA A 216 -15.88 31.65 -36.54
N SER A 217 -16.35 32.82 -36.07
CA SER A 217 -15.53 34.02 -35.88
C SER A 217 -15.22 34.23 -34.39
N ALA A 218 -13.95 34.49 -34.06
CA ALA A 218 -13.52 34.76 -32.69
C ALA A 218 -14.19 36.03 -32.11
N ASP A 219 -14.28 37.10 -32.91
CA ASP A 219 -14.90 38.36 -32.49
C ASP A 219 -16.40 38.19 -32.18
N LEU A 220 -17.10 37.35 -32.97
CA LEU A 220 -18.49 37.02 -32.72
C LEU A 220 -18.67 36.08 -31.52
N GLN A 221 -17.74 35.15 -31.26
CA GLN A 221 -17.77 34.36 -30.03
C GLN A 221 -17.73 35.28 -28.80
N ASP A 222 -16.78 36.22 -28.77
CA ASP A 222 -16.63 37.16 -27.67
C ASP A 222 -17.83 38.10 -27.54
N LEU A 223 -18.36 38.61 -28.66
CA LEU A 223 -19.57 39.43 -28.66
C LEU A 223 -20.78 38.67 -28.12
N MET A 224 -21.03 37.44 -28.59
CA MET A 224 -22.17 36.65 -28.12
C MET A 224 -22.05 36.26 -26.64
N LEU A 225 -20.83 35.95 -26.16
CA LEU A 225 -20.58 35.72 -24.74
C LEU A 225 -20.88 36.97 -23.90
N LYS A 226 -20.44 38.15 -24.34
CA LYS A 226 -20.76 39.45 -23.69
C LYS A 226 -22.25 39.77 -23.69
N LEU A 227 -22.96 39.37 -24.76
CA LEU A 227 -24.42 39.51 -24.86
C LEU A 227 -25.18 38.46 -24.05
N GLY A 228 -24.50 37.52 -23.38
CA GLY A 228 -25.14 36.54 -22.49
C GLY A 228 -25.74 35.32 -23.19
N VAL A 229 -25.22 34.90 -24.35
CA VAL A 229 -25.78 33.79 -25.14
C VAL A 229 -25.90 32.48 -24.37
N LEU A 230 -24.98 32.21 -23.44
CA LEU A 230 -24.99 30.98 -22.63
C LEU A 230 -26.24 30.90 -21.74
N TRP A 231 -26.76 32.02 -21.24
CA TRP A 231 -27.96 32.07 -20.39
C TRP A 231 -29.23 31.69 -21.15
N HIS A 232 -29.19 31.70 -22.49
CA HIS A 232 -30.28 31.25 -23.34
C HIS A 232 -30.10 29.79 -23.78
N LEU A 233 -28.86 29.35 -24.01
CA LEU A 233 -28.58 27.99 -24.49
C LEU A 233 -28.55 26.94 -23.37
N ILE A 234 -28.08 27.28 -22.17
CA ILE A 234 -27.94 26.33 -21.06
C ILE A 234 -29.27 25.71 -20.62
N PRO A 235 -30.37 26.48 -20.42
CA PRO A 235 -31.66 25.91 -20.02
C PRO A 235 -32.15 24.81 -20.97
N MET A 236 -31.90 24.97 -22.27
CA MET A 236 -32.32 24.01 -23.31
C MET A 236 -31.68 22.63 -23.13
N LEU A 237 -30.50 22.54 -22.50
CA LEU A 237 -29.85 21.25 -22.23
C LEU A 237 -30.64 20.39 -21.23
N PHE A 238 -31.47 21.03 -20.39
CA PHE A 238 -32.25 20.39 -19.32
C PHE A 238 -33.68 20.04 -19.73
N ASP A 239 -34.08 20.36 -20.96
CA ASP A 239 -35.35 19.95 -21.57
C ASP A 239 -35.27 18.57 -22.25
N TYR A 240 -34.08 17.93 -22.21
CA TYR A 240 -33.83 16.64 -22.86
C TYR A 240 -34.43 15.48 -22.04
N ASP A 241 -35.39 14.77 -22.65
CA ASP A 241 -35.97 13.57 -22.08
C ASP A 241 -35.19 12.33 -22.51
N VAL A 242 -34.51 11.71 -21.53
CA VAL A 242 -33.68 10.51 -21.70
C VAL A 242 -34.51 9.26 -22.01
N SER A 243 -35.81 9.24 -21.68
CA SER A 243 -36.68 8.07 -21.86
C SER A 243 -37.19 7.87 -23.28
N MET A 244 -37.14 8.92 -24.11
CA MET A 244 -37.40 8.80 -25.54
C MET A 244 -36.16 8.21 -26.20
N GLU A 245 -36.16 6.90 -26.47
CA GLU A 245 -35.07 6.20 -27.17
C GLU A 245 -34.62 7.01 -28.40
N ASP A 246 -33.28 7.16 -28.56
CA ASP A 246 -32.53 7.91 -29.60
C ASP A 246 -32.82 7.41 -31.03
N SER A 247 -34.08 7.35 -31.43
CA SER A 247 -34.54 6.61 -32.61
C SER A 247 -34.42 7.40 -33.91
N SER A 248 -33.97 8.66 -33.91
CA SER A 248 -33.90 9.41 -35.19
C SER A 248 -33.09 10.72 -35.19
N ILE A 249 -32.03 10.87 -34.37
CA ILE A 249 -31.10 12.00 -34.53
C ILE A 249 -29.69 11.45 -34.80
N GLU A 250 -29.59 10.60 -35.83
CA GLU A 250 -28.33 10.39 -36.51
C GLU A 250 -27.99 11.69 -37.23
N VAL A 251 -27.27 12.58 -36.55
CA VAL A 251 -26.42 13.54 -37.26
C VAL A 251 -25.33 12.70 -37.90
N GLU A 252 -25.63 12.07 -39.05
CA GLU A 252 -24.65 11.39 -39.90
C GLU A 252 -23.64 12.45 -40.37
N ILE A 253 -22.56 12.57 -39.60
CA ILE A 253 -21.37 13.31 -40.00
C ILE A 253 -20.66 12.41 -40.99
N ASN A 254 -21.11 12.45 -42.24
CA ASN A 254 -20.43 11.75 -43.32
C ASN A 254 -19.02 12.34 -43.47
N SER A 255 -18.05 11.44 -43.57
CA SER A 255 -16.59 11.65 -43.59
C SER A 255 -16.05 12.50 -44.74
N GLU A 256 -16.92 13.01 -45.62
CA GLU A 256 -16.53 13.73 -46.84
C GLU A 256 -16.76 15.26 -46.81
N GLY A 257 -17.23 15.82 -45.69
CA GLY A 257 -17.30 17.29 -45.54
C GLY A 257 -18.21 18.01 -46.56
N LYS A 258 -19.17 17.30 -47.17
CA LYS A 258 -20.18 17.84 -48.09
C LYS A 258 -21.59 17.42 -47.65
N LEU A 259 -22.43 18.42 -47.36
CA LEU A 259 -23.91 18.41 -47.31
C LEU A 259 -24.61 17.13 -46.81
N SER A 260 -24.71 16.95 -45.49
CA SER A 260 -25.69 16.03 -44.84
C SER A 260 -26.73 16.81 -44.02
N PHE A 261 -26.27 17.68 -43.11
CA PHE A 261 -27.15 18.52 -42.27
C PHE A 261 -27.97 19.54 -43.08
N LEU A 262 -27.42 20.12 -44.15
CA LEU A 262 -28.14 21.10 -44.98
C LEU A 262 -29.33 20.46 -45.71
N ASP A 263 -29.20 19.20 -46.16
CA ASP A 263 -30.28 18.45 -46.80
C ASP A 263 -31.41 18.18 -45.78
N GLN A 264 -31.07 17.86 -44.52
CA GLN A 264 -32.05 17.76 -43.42
C GLN A 264 -32.68 19.12 -43.06
N PHE A 265 -31.90 20.20 -43.05
CA PHE A 265 -32.35 21.55 -42.71
C PHE A 265 -33.29 22.13 -43.78
N ILE A 266 -32.99 21.91 -45.06
CA ILE A 266 -33.87 22.26 -46.21
C ILE A 266 -35.14 21.42 -46.19
N SER A 267 -35.03 20.15 -45.79
CA SER A 267 -36.16 19.22 -45.70
C SER A 267 -37.04 19.44 -44.47
N SER A 268 -36.51 20.13 -43.43
CA SER A 268 -37.20 20.39 -42.17
C SER A 268 -38.44 21.25 -42.37
N GLU A 269 -39.58 20.66 -41.98
CA GLU A 269 -40.85 21.37 -41.91
C GLU A 269 -40.84 22.43 -40.81
N VAL A 270 -41.62 23.49 -41.01
CA VAL A 270 -41.74 24.58 -40.02
C VAL A 270 -42.66 24.16 -38.89
N GLU A 271 -43.67 23.33 -39.18
CA GLU A 271 -44.59 22.79 -38.18
C GLU A 271 -43.99 21.56 -37.50
N CYS A 272 -44.01 21.55 -36.17
CA CYS A 272 -43.59 20.42 -35.37
C CYS A 272 -44.80 19.83 -34.63
N THR A 273 -45.06 18.55 -34.82
CA THR A 273 -46.20 17.84 -34.21
C THR A 273 -45.87 17.28 -32.83
N ASN A 274 -44.59 17.07 -32.50
CA ASN A 274 -44.13 16.55 -31.23
C ASN A 274 -43.16 17.53 -30.55
N MET A 275 -43.66 18.27 -29.54
CA MET A 275 -42.89 19.28 -28.83
C MET A 275 -41.70 18.69 -28.06
N GLN A 276 -41.81 17.48 -27.51
CA GLN A 276 -40.70 16.86 -26.79
C GLN A 276 -39.58 16.41 -27.75
N TYR A 277 -39.94 15.92 -28.94
CA TYR A 277 -38.96 15.64 -30.00
C TYR A 277 -38.20 16.91 -30.40
N ALA A 278 -38.90 18.04 -30.54
CA ALA A 278 -38.26 19.33 -30.80
C ALA A 278 -37.31 19.73 -29.66
N LYS A 279 -37.73 19.60 -28.40
CA LYS A 279 -36.88 19.87 -27.22
C LYS A 279 -35.60 19.03 -27.20
N ASN A 280 -35.69 17.72 -27.45
CA ASN A 280 -34.51 16.85 -27.51
C ASN A 280 -33.54 17.28 -28.63
N LYS A 281 -34.07 17.60 -29.82
CA LYS A 281 -33.27 18.13 -30.95
C LYS A 281 -32.62 19.47 -30.60
N LEU A 282 -33.36 20.37 -29.97
CA LEU A 282 -32.89 21.68 -29.54
C LEU A 282 -31.79 21.57 -28.49
N ALA A 283 -31.87 20.62 -27.55
CA ALA A 283 -30.82 20.35 -26.57
C ALA A 283 -29.51 19.92 -27.24
N ILE A 284 -29.58 19.05 -28.27
CA ILE A 284 -28.41 18.63 -29.07
C ILE A 284 -27.78 19.84 -29.78
N LEU A 285 -28.61 20.64 -30.45
CA LEU A 285 -28.14 21.84 -31.16
C LEU A 285 -27.55 22.89 -30.21
N ALA A 286 -28.15 23.06 -29.02
CA ALA A 286 -27.63 23.95 -27.98
C ALA A 286 -26.26 23.46 -27.47
N ALA A 287 -26.11 22.15 -27.23
CA ALA A 287 -24.82 21.57 -26.85
C ALA A 287 -23.75 21.81 -27.92
N HIS A 288 -24.08 21.64 -29.20
CA HIS A 288 -23.17 21.97 -30.32
C HIS A 288 -22.84 23.46 -30.38
N ALA A 289 -23.83 24.34 -30.27
CA ALA A 289 -23.62 25.78 -30.27
C ALA A 289 -22.69 26.22 -29.13
N ILE A 290 -22.91 25.72 -27.91
CA ILE A 290 -22.05 25.95 -26.75
C ILE A 290 -20.62 25.44 -27.00
N SER A 291 -20.48 24.23 -27.55
CA SER A 291 -19.17 23.62 -27.84
C SER A 291 -18.41 24.40 -28.92
N ARG A 292 -19.10 24.92 -29.94
CA ARG A 292 -18.54 25.78 -30.99
C ARG A 292 -18.23 27.19 -30.51
N LEU A 293 -19.04 27.76 -29.61
CA LEU A 293 -18.73 29.04 -28.95
C LEU A 293 -17.42 28.96 -28.15
N SER A 294 -17.14 27.80 -27.56
CA SER A 294 -15.93 27.55 -26.75
C SER A 294 -14.75 27.00 -27.57
N GLY A 295 -14.95 26.68 -28.86
CA GLY A 295 -13.95 26.03 -29.70
C GLY A 295 -13.47 24.70 -29.16
N LEU A 296 -14.39 23.82 -28.75
CA LEU A 296 -14.12 22.49 -28.20
C LEU A 296 -14.20 21.37 -29.26
N LEU A 297 -14.90 21.60 -30.37
CA LEU A 297 -15.13 20.58 -31.41
C LEU A 297 -14.04 20.56 -32.51
N GLY A 298 -13.87 19.38 -33.12
CA GLY A 298 -12.98 19.15 -34.25
C GLY A 298 -13.70 19.04 -35.61
N GLY A 299 -12.95 18.67 -36.65
CA GLY A 299 -13.50 18.40 -37.98
C GLY A 299 -14.22 19.59 -38.61
N HIS A 300 -15.38 19.35 -39.23
CA HIS A 300 -16.19 20.36 -39.91
C HIS A 300 -16.93 21.32 -38.94
N LEU A 301 -16.99 20.99 -37.65
CA LEU A 301 -17.57 21.86 -36.61
C LEU A 301 -16.50 22.70 -35.90
N LYS A 302 -15.24 22.62 -36.34
CA LYS A 302 -14.13 23.35 -35.75
C LYS A 302 -14.36 24.86 -35.80
N THR A 303 -14.12 25.50 -34.67
CA THR A 303 -14.15 26.97 -34.50
C THR A 303 -12.91 27.43 -33.73
N PRO A 304 -12.59 28.74 -33.73
CA PRO A 304 -11.49 29.27 -32.93
C PRO A 304 -11.63 28.91 -31.45
N ARG A 305 -10.50 28.64 -30.78
CA ARG A 305 -10.46 28.27 -29.36
C ARG A 305 -10.77 29.50 -28.50
N ASN A 306 -11.90 29.50 -27.80
CA ASN A 306 -12.25 30.57 -26.88
C ASN A 306 -11.93 30.17 -25.43
N LYS A 307 -10.85 30.73 -24.86
CA LYS A 307 -10.41 30.41 -23.49
C LYS A 307 -11.45 30.79 -22.43
N GLN A 308 -12.17 31.88 -22.66
CA GLN A 308 -13.18 32.38 -21.75
C GLN A 308 -14.40 31.45 -21.72
N GLY A 309 -14.93 31.06 -22.88
CA GLY A 309 -16.00 30.06 -22.98
C GLY A 309 -15.67 28.76 -22.24
N VAL A 310 -14.43 28.27 -22.36
CA VAL A 310 -13.97 27.04 -21.68
C VAL A 310 -13.92 27.19 -20.17
N ALA A 311 -13.45 28.33 -19.67
CA ALA A 311 -13.41 28.63 -18.24
C ALA A 311 -14.83 28.68 -17.66
N LEU A 312 -15.77 29.33 -18.37
CA LEU A 312 -17.18 29.40 -17.98
C LEU A 312 -17.81 28.01 -17.91
N LEU A 313 -17.62 27.16 -18.92
CA LEU A 313 -18.17 25.81 -18.90
C LEU A 313 -17.61 24.98 -17.74
N SER A 314 -16.33 25.12 -17.45
CA SER A 314 -15.70 24.44 -16.32
C SER A 314 -16.26 24.90 -14.97
N ALA A 315 -16.63 26.17 -14.82
CA ALA A 315 -17.26 26.70 -13.62
C ALA A 315 -18.74 26.27 -13.50
N LEU A 316 -19.52 26.44 -14.57
CA LEU A 316 -20.97 26.19 -14.58
C LEU A 316 -21.34 24.71 -14.53
N PHE A 317 -20.52 23.81 -15.08
CA PHE A 317 -20.82 22.38 -15.14
C PHE A 317 -19.91 21.51 -14.28
N THR A 318 -18.87 22.07 -13.65
CA THR A 318 -17.66 21.36 -13.16
C THR A 318 -16.76 20.88 -14.31
N PRO A 319 -15.44 20.79 -14.10
CA PRO A 319 -14.50 20.37 -15.15
C PRO A 319 -14.83 19.00 -15.78
N GLN A 320 -15.37 18.05 -15.02
CA GLN A 320 -15.62 16.68 -15.45
C GLN A 320 -16.91 16.51 -16.27
N ILE A 321 -17.90 17.38 -16.09
CA ILE A 321 -19.07 17.44 -16.98
C ILE A 321 -18.73 18.28 -18.20
N ALA A 322 -17.95 19.36 -18.03
CA ALA A 322 -17.52 20.24 -19.13
C ALA A 322 -16.73 19.50 -20.22
N GLU A 323 -16.01 18.43 -19.86
CA GLU A 323 -15.33 17.54 -20.82
C GLU A 323 -16.32 16.94 -21.83
N GLY A 324 -17.59 16.71 -21.47
CA GLY A 324 -18.60 16.21 -22.41
C GLY A 324 -18.87 17.13 -23.61
N PHE A 325 -18.55 18.43 -23.53
CA PHE A 325 -18.69 19.36 -24.66
C PHE A 325 -17.54 19.24 -25.70
N THR A 326 -16.53 18.39 -25.47
CA THR A 326 -15.54 18.06 -26.51
C THR A 326 -16.04 17.00 -27.48
N GLU A 327 -17.07 16.26 -27.10
CA GLU A 327 -17.63 15.18 -27.90
C GLU A 327 -18.51 15.74 -29.02
N THR A 328 -18.33 15.18 -30.21
CA THR A 328 -19.13 15.58 -31.38
C THR A 328 -20.58 15.10 -31.25
N ASN A 329 -20.81 13.99 -30.56
CA ASN A 329 -22.13 13.52 -30.16
C ASN A 329 -22.40 13.87 -28.69
N PRO A 330 -23.32 14.81 -28.39
CA PRO A 330 -23.60 15.23 -27.02
C PRO A 330 -24.60 14.33 -26.26
N SER A 331 -25.09 13.22 -26.82
CA SER A 331 -26.12 12.39 -26.16
C SER A 331 -25.72 11.94 -24.75
N GLU A 332 -24.48 11.48 -24.55
CA GLU A 332 -24.02 11.08 -23.21
C GLU A 332 -23.88 12.27 -22.25
N LEU A 333 -23.49 13.45 -22.74
CA LEU A 333 -23.50 14.68 -21.94
C LEU A 333 -24.94 15.01 -21.50
N LEU A 334 -25.89 15.00 -22.43
CA LEU A 334 -27.30 15.32 -22.16
C LEU A 334 -27.94 14.31 -21.21
N LYS A 335 -27.63 13.01 -21.33
CA LYS A 335 -28.04 11.98 -20.37
C LYS A 335 -27.50 12.28 -18.98
N HIS A 336 -26.21 12.59 -18.84
CA HIS A 336 -25.62 12.95 -17.55
C HIS A 336 -26.25 14.21 -16.97
N LEU A 337 -26.49 15.25 -17.79
CA LEU A 337 -27.09 16.50 -17.32
C LEU A 337 -28.50 16.29 -16.76
N ASN A 338 -29.27 15.37 -17.34
CA ASN A 338 -30.67 15.11 -16.99
C ASN A 338 -30.88 13.92 -16.04
N THR A 339 -29.81 13.30 -15.54
CA THR A 339 -29.87 12.22 -14.55
C THR A 339 -28.98 12.52 -13.34
N ASN A 340 -29.20 11.81 -12.22
CA ASN A 340 -28.32 11.92 -11.06
C ASN A 340 -27.09 11.04 -11.27
N VAL A 341 -25.91 11.63 -11.16
CA VAL A 341 -24.62 10.96 -11.33
C VAL A 341 -23.73 11.33 -10.16
N GLU A 342 -23.46 10.37 -9.29
CA GLU A 342 -22.51 10.54 -8.18
C GLU A 342 -21.51 9.37 -8.19
N ASN A 343 -20.26 9.68 -8.49
CA ASN A 343 -19.14 8.75 -8.42
C ASN A 343 -17.85 9.51 -8.07
N PRO A 344 -16.74 8.83 -7.77
CA PRO A 344 -15.50 9.47 -7.33
C PRO A 344 -14.94 10.55 -8.28
N CYS A 345 -15.31 10.54 -9.56
CA CYS A 345 -14.84 11.54 -10.53
C CYS A 345 -15.87 12.63 -10.82
N LYS A 346 -17.15 12.42 -10.53
CA LYS A 346 -18.26 13.25 -11.02
C LYS A 346 -19.40 13.31 -10.00
N ILE A 347 -19.78 14.52 -9.62
CA ILE A 347 -21.00 14.79 -8.85
C ILE A 347 -21.89 15.70 -9.70
N TRP A 348 -23.09 15.22 -10.01
CA TRP A 348 -24.12 15.98 -10.70
C TRP A 348 -25.49 15.51 -10.22
N ASN A 349 -26.24 16.39 -9.55
CA ASN A 349 -27.53 16.02 -8.97
C ASN A 349 -28.60 17.10 -9.14
N ASP A 350 -29.82 16.79 -8.72
CA ASP A 350 -30.97 17.69 -8.79
C ASP A 350 -30.74 19.05 -8.12
N LYS A 351 -29.95 19.10 -7.04
CA LYS A 351 -29.62 20.37 -6.36
C LYS A 351 -28.75 21.24 -7.24
N MET A 352 -27.72 20.66 -7.86
CA MET A 352 -26.85 21.37 -8.80
C MET A 352 -27.61 21.88 -10.02
N ARG A 353 -28.48 21.05 -10.60
CA ARG A 353 -29.36 21.48 -11.72
C ARG A 353 -30.19 22.70 -11.36
N LYS A 354 -30.88 22.66 -10.20
CA LYS A 354 -31.71 23.77 -9.73
C LYS A 354 -30.89 25.03 -9.50
N GLU A 355 -29.74 24.91 -8.83
CA GLU A 355 -28.84 26.04 -8.55
C GLU A 355 -28.32 26.68 -9.83
N LEU A 356 -27.91 25.89 -10.83
CA LEU A 356 -27.48 26.39 -12.13
C LEU A 356 -28.63 27.06 -12.90
N LEU A 357 -29.82 26.45 -12.92
CA LEU A 357 -30.99 27.01 -13.61
C LEU A 357 -31.47 28.32 -12.97
N GLU A 358 -31.52 28.39 -11.64
CA GLU A 358 -31.80 29.62 -10.90
C GLU A 358 -30.79 30.71 -11.25
N HIS A 359 -29.50 30.38 -11.24
CA HIS A 359 -28.44 31.31 -11.63
C HIS A 359 -28.60 31.80 -13.09
N THR A 360 -28.86 30.89 -14.04
CA THR A 360 -29.06 31.26 -15.46
C THR A 360 -30.27 32.19 -15.63
N LYS A 361 -31.34 31.98 -14.85
CA LYS A 361 -32.54 32.81 -14.87
C LYS A 361 -32.23 34.23 -14.37
N GLU A 362 -31.59 34.36 -13.21
CA GLU A 362 -31.16 35.66 -12.65
C GLU A 362 -30.29 36.45 -13.63
N GLN A 363 -29.32 35.79 -14.28
CA GLN A 363 -28.47 36.43 -15.27
C GLN A 363 -29.23 36.83 -16.54
N SER A 364 -30.22 36.04 -16.96
CA SER A 364 -31.03 36.33 -18.15
C SER A 364 -32.03 37.50 -17.99
N GLU A 365 -32.40 37.80 -16.74
CA GLU A 365 -33.33 38.87 -16.35
C GLU A 365 -32.61 40.19 -16.00
N THR A 366 -31.28 40.14 -15.83
CA THR A 366 -30.46 41.34 -15.61
C THR A 366 -30.46 42.20 -16.88
N PRO A 367 -30.84 43.50 -16.81
CA PRO A 367 -30.94 44.33 -18.00
C PRO A 367 -29.57 44.56 -18.64
N ALA A 368 -29.28 43.91 -19.76
CA ALA A 368 -28.24 44.36 -20.67
C ALA A 368 -28.81 45.53 -21.49
N GLY A 369 -28.58 46.76 -21.03
CA GLY A 369 -28.91 47.96 -21.81
C GLY A 369 -28.10 47.97 -23.11
N LEU A 370 -28.76 48.06 -24.27
CA LEU A 370 -28.10 48.27 -25.56
C LEU A 370 -27.33 49.61 -25.61
N GLU A 371 -27.71 50.58 -24.77
CA GLU A 371 -27.04 51.88 -24.62
C GLU A 371 -25.77 51.82 -23.76
N ASP A 372 -25.60 50.75 -22.97
CA ASP A 372 -24.44 50.48 -22.09
C ASP A 372 -23.51 49.41 -22.67
N LEU A 373 -23.34 49.39 -24.00
CA LEU A 373 -22.34 48.56 -24.69
C LEU A 373 -20.88 48.69 -24.17
N PRO A 374 -20.44 49.74 -23.44
CA PRO A 374 -19.13 49.73 -22.78
C PRO A 374 -19.07 48.79 -21.56
N TYR A 375 -20.21 48.34 -21.01
CA TYR A 375 -20.32 47.45 -19.85
C TYR A 375 -21.22 46.22 -20.10
N ALA A 376 -21.45 45.82 -21.36
CA ALA A 376 -22.12 44.57 -21.71
C ALA A 376 -21.41 43.37 -21.06
N ILE A 377 -21.96 42.89 -19.94
CA ILE A 377 -21.40 41.89 -19.01
C ILE A 377 -19.87 41.99 -18.97
N GLY A 378 -19.39 43.18 -18.57
CA GLY A 378 -17.96 43.48 -18.41
C GLY A 378 -17.28 42.71 -17.29
N ASP A 379 -17.97 41.77 -16.64
CA ASP A 379 -17.37 40.93 -15.62
C ASP A 379 -17.81 39.47 -15.76
N LEU A 380 -17.28 38.79 -16.78
CA LEU A 380 -17.29 37.33 -16.87
C LEU A 380 -16.61 36.68 -15.63
N SER A 381 -15.99 37.46 -14.75
CA SER A 381 -15.57 36.99 -13.43
C SER A 381 -16.74 36.59 -12.52
N LEU A 382 -17.99 37.05 -12.77
CA LEU A 382 -19.17 36.59 -12.00
C LEU A 382 -19.48 35.11 -12.25
N ALA A 383 -19.32 34.64 -13.49
CA ALA A 383 -19.49 33.24 -13.83
C ALA A 383 -18.25 32.39 -13.48
N GLU A 384 -17.04 32.97 -13.45
CA GLU A 384 -15.87 32.32 -12.82
C GLU A 384 -15.99 32.19 -11.29
N LYS A 385 -16.80 33.06 -10.66
CA LYS A 385 -17.13 33.01 -9.22
C LYS A 385 -18.28 32.06 -8.90
N PHE A 386 -19.05 31.59 -9.90
CA PHE A 386 -20.10 30.61 -9.66
C PHE A 386 -19.48 29.33 -9.08
N LYS A 387 -19.93 28.97 -7.88
CA LYS A 387 -19.53 27.76 -7.18
C LYS A 387 -20.77 27.13 -6.59
N PHE A 388 -20.97 25.85 -6.90
CA PHE A 388 -22.05 25.08 -6.33
C PHE A 388 -21.92 25.01 -4.81
N LYS A 389 -22.92 25.50 -4.09
CA LYS A 389 -22.98 25.42 -2.62
C LYS A 389 -22.89 23.98 -2.13
N CYS A 390 -23.50 23.04 -2.86
CA CYS A 390 -23.47 21.62 -2.51
C CYS A 390 -22.08 20.96 -2.66
N LEU A 391 -21.13 21.60 -3.36
CA LEU A 391 -19.76 21.12 -3.50
C LEU A 391 -18.77 21.86 -2.61
N GLU A 392 -19.20 22.91 -1.91
CA GLU A 392 -18.32 23.76 -1.10
C GLU A 392 -17.62 22.97 0.00
N ASP A 393 -18.31 21.97 0.57
CA ASP A 393 -17.78 21.10 1.63
C ASP A 393 -16.99 19.89 1.14
N GLU A 394 -17.04 19.57 -0.15
CA GLU A 394 -16.41 18.37 -0.71
C GLU A 394 -14.87 18.46 -0.78
N LEU A 395 -14.20 17.37 -0.40
CA LEU A 395 -12.75 17.24 -0.55
C LEU A 395 -12.41 16.66 -1.93
N VAL A 396 -11.78 17.47 -2.77
CA VAL A 396 -11.31 17.05 -4.10
C VAL A 396 -9.78 17.02 -4.14
N ILE A 397 -9.20 15.85 -4.36
CA ILE A 397 -7.76 15.64 -4.49
C ILE A 397 -7.48 14.95 -5.83
N GLY A 398 -6.61 15.54 -6.65
CA GLY A 398 -6.29 14.96 -7.97
C GLY A 398 -7.50 14.83 -8.90
N ARG A 399 -8.50 15.72 -8.77
CA ARG A 399 -9.82 15.68 -9.45
C ARG A 399 -10.76 14.55 -9.00
N ILE A 400 -10.46 13.92 -7.86
CA ILE A 400 -11.27 12.84 -7.27
C ILE A 400 -11.94 13.34 -6.00
N TYR A 401 -13.25 13.13 -5.89
CA TYR A 401 -14.05 13.35 -4.68
C TYR A 401 -13.74 12.24 -3.67
N VAL A 402 -12.96 12.57 -2.65
CA VAL A 402 -12.35 11.59 -1.73
C VAL A 402 -13.41 10.84 -0.90
N ARG A 403 -14.51 11.52 -0.53
CA ARG A 403 -15.63 10.90 0.16
C ARG A 403 -16.24 9.76 -0.64
N LEU A 404 -16.64 10.04 -1.88
CA LEU A 404 -17.24 9.05 -2.79
C LEU A 404 -16.25 7.92 -3.12
N TYR A 405 -14.95 8.22 -3.25
CA TYR A 405 -13.95 7.16 -3.43
C TYR A 405 -13.87 6.23 -2.20
N ASN A 406 -13.91 6.79 -0.99
CA ASN A 406 -13.93 5.99 0.23
C ASN A 406 -15.19 5.15 0.39
N ASP A 407 -16.34 5.64 -0.10
CA ASP A 407 -17.60 4.91 -0.11
C ASP A 407 -17.58 3.78 -1.16
N THR A 408 -16.87 3.96 -2.28
CA THR A 408 -16.69 2.94 -3.34
C THR A 408 -15.21 2.74 -3.75
N PRO A 409 -14.38 2.10 -2.90
CA PRO A 409 -12.92 1.98 -3.11
C PRO A 409 -12.49 1.21 -4.36
N THR A 410 -13.40 0.40 -4.93
CA THR A 410 -13.16 -0.42 -6.12
C THR A 410 -13.43 0.32 -7.43
N PHE A 411 -13.86 1.59 -7.36
CA PHE A 411 -14.16 2.38 -8.54
C PHE A 411 -12.90 2.58 -9.41
N PRO A 412 -12.96 2.31 -10.72
CA PRO A 412 -11.80 2.42 -11.60
C PRO A 412 -11.43 3.88 -11.88
N LEU A 413 -10.26 4.30 -11.40
CA LEU A 413 -9.67 5.60 -11.74
C LEU A 413 -8.78 5.50 -12.99
N LYS A 414 -8.74 6.60 -13.77
CA LYS A 414 -7.86 6.75 -14.94
C LYS A 414 -6.37 6.59 -14.58
N ASP A 415 -5.97 7.16 -13.44
CA ASP A 415 -4.61 7.04 -12.91
C ASP A 415 -4.62 7.00 -11.37
N HIS A 416 -4.58 5.78 -10.81
CA HIS A 416 -4.50 5.56 -9.37
C HIS A 416 -3.16 6.02 -8.79
N SER A 417 -2.06 5.97 -9.55
CA SER A 417 -0.74 6.34 -9.07
C SER A 417 -0.65 7.86 -8.86
N TYR A 418 -1.17 8.64 -9.81
CA TYR A 418 -1.28 10.09 -9.65
C TYR A 418 -2.16 10.46 -8.46
N PHE A 419 -3.30 9.79 -8.28
CA PHE A 419 -4.16 10.03 -7.11
C PHE A 419 -3.43 9.75 -5.79
N MET A 420 -2.69 8.64 -5.67
CA MET A 420 -1.89 8.33 -4.48
C MET A 420 -0.79 9.36 -4.19
N GLN A 421 -0.15 9.90 -5.24
CA GLN A 421 0.84 10.98 -5.10
C GLN A 421 0.18 12.27 -4.57
N CYS A 422 -0.96 12.66 -5.15
CA CYS A 422 -1.71 13.82 -4.67
C CYS A 422 -2.19 13.63 -3.21
N LEU A 423 -2.61 12.43 -2.84
CA LEU A 423 -3.00 12.10 -1.46
C LEU A 423 -1.82 12.28 -0.50
N ALA A 424 -0.63 11.74 -0.81
CA ALA A 424 0.54 11.93 0.04
C ALA A 424 0.88 13.41 0.23
N VAL A 425 0.91 14.20 -0.85
CA VAL A 425 1.19 15.64 -0.78
C VAL A 425 0.17 16.36 0.11
N TYR A 426 -1.12 16.04 -0.03
CA TYR A 426 -2.17 16.62 0.80
C TYR A 426 -2.00 16.22 2.27
N ILE A 427 -1.74 14.94 2.55
CA ILE A 427 -1.53 14.41 3.91
C ILE A 427 -0.38 15.16 4.61
N GLY A 428 0.78 15.27 3.97
CA GLY A 428 1.92 15.96 4.58
C GLY A 428 1.68 17.44 4.82
N LYS A 429 1.02 18.14 3.87
CA LYS A 429 0.70 19.58 4.01
C LYS A 429 -0.25 19.85 5.18
N HIS A 430 -1.12 18.91 5.51
CA HIS A 430 -2.16 19.08 6.53
C HIS A 430 -1.91 18.27 7.80
N ALA A 431 -0.78 17.56 7.91
CA ALA A 431 -0.42 16.77 9.08
C ALA A 431 -0.34 17.61 10.36
N GLU A 432 0.06 18.88 10.28
CA GLU A 432 0.17 19.75 11.46
C GLU A 432 -1.16 19.97 12.18
N HIS A 433 -2.28 19.92 11.44
CA HIS A 433 -3.61 20.13 12.00
C HIS A 433 -3.99 19.08 13.06
N MET A 434 -3.44 17.87 12.97
CA MET A 434 -3.73 16.82 13.96
C MET A 434 -3.14 17.10 15.35
N TYR A 435 -2.21 18.07 15.44
CA TYR A 435 -1.54 18.49 16.68
C TYR A 435 -2.11 19.81 17.24
N ALA A 436 -3.04 20.45 16.55
CA ALA A 436 -3.57 21.75 16.95
C ALA A 436 -4.52 21.63 18.16
N LYS A 437 -4.36 22.53 19.12
CA LYS A 437 -5.24 22.65 20.29
C LYS A 437 -6.53 23.38 19.91
N ARG A 438 -7.63 23.03 20.58
CA ARG A 438 -8.88 23.78 20.50
C ARG A 438 -8.76 25.05 21.34
N GLU A 439 -8.86 26.21 20.68
CA GLU A 439 -8.74 27.52 21.33
C GLU A 439 -10.04 28.35 21.19
N ASP A 440 -10.79 28.27 20.07
CA ASP A 440 -12.03 29.03 19.80
C ASP A 440 -13.09 28.28 18.94
N LEU A 441 -14.40 28.60 19.10
CA LEU A 441 -15.55 27.93 18.45
C LEU A 441 -15.57 27.93 16.90
N GLU A 442 -15.13 29.01 16.27
CA GLU A 442 -15.15 29.15 14.80
C GLU A 442 -13.87 28.60 14.15
N ALA A 443 -12.72 28.84 14.79
CA ALA A 443 -11.47 28.15 14.48
C ALA A 443 -11.62 26.62 14.60
N ASP A 444 -12.39 26.16 15.59
CA ASP A 444 -12.69 24.74 15.81
C ASP A 444 -13.48 24.11 14.65
N ARG A 445 -14.38 24.84 13.97
CA ARG A 445 -15.12 24.31 12.80
C ARG A 445 -14.19 24.06 11.61
N LEU A 446 -13.36 25.05 11.28
CA LEU A 446 -12.38 24.93 10.18
C LEU A 446 -11.31 23.87 10.48
N LEU A 447 -10.83 23.84 11.72
CA LEU A 447 -9.88 22.82 12.18
C LEU A 447 -10.50 21.41 12.09
N ARG A 448 -11.73 21.23 12.60
CA ARG A 448 -12.46 19.98 12.52
C ARG A 448 -12.59 19.49 11.08
N ARG A 449 -13.03 20.35 10.16
CA ARG A 449 -13.16 20.02 8.75
C ARG A 449 -11.81 19.60 8.14
N SER A 450 -10.75 20.32 8.47
CA SER A 450 -9.40 20.01 7.98
C SER A 450 -8.89 18.65 8.50
N CYS A 451 -9.17 18.32 9.76
CA CYS A 451 -8.85 17.01 10.34
C CYS A 451 -9.69 15.87 9.74
N GLU A 452 -10.99 16.10 9.49
CA GLU A 452 -11.86 15.13 8.80
C GLU A 452 -11.38 14.87 7.37
N HIS A 453 -10.95 15.91 6.64
CA HIS A 453 -10.34 15.79 5.32
C HIS A 453 -9.02 15.02 5.36
N LEU A 454 -8.16 15.26 6.35
CA LEU A 454 -6.91 14.51 6.55
C LEU A 454 -7.19 13.02 6.78
N LEU A 455 -8.12 12.68 7.68
CA LEU A 455 -8.55 11.31 7.95
C LEU A 455 -9.12 10.64 6.69
N SER A 456 -9.95 11.36 5.93
CA SER A 456 -10.52 10.87 4.67
C SER A 456 -9.43 10.59 3.62
N SER A 457 -8.40 11.45 3.56
CA SER A 457 -7.27 11.28 2.64
C SER A 457 -6.40 10.06 2.97
N ILE A 458 -6.08 9.85 4.26
CA ILE A 458 -5.30 8.67 4.69
C ILE A 458 -6.10 7.39 4.45
N ARG A 459 -7.41 7.43 4.70
CA ARG A 459 -8.31 6.31 4.42
C ARG A 459 -8.40 6.02 2.92
N ALA A 460 -8.42 7.03 2.06
CA ALA A 460 -8.36 6.83 0.61
C ALA A 460 -7.03 6.20 0.18
N ALA A 461 -5.91 6.64 0.73
CA ALA A 461 -4.59 6.03 0.49
C ALA A 461 -4.57 4.55 0.90
N LEU A 462 -5.09 4.23 2.09
CA LEU A 462 -5.23 2.86 2.58
C LEU A 462 -6.15 2.02 1.69
N ASN A 463 -7.29 2.59 1.28
CA ASN A 463 -8.24 1.95 0.39
C ASN A 463 -7.61 1.57 -0.96
N VAL A 464 -6.83 2.47 -1.59
CA VAL A 464 -6.11 2.15 -2.84
C VAL A 464 -5.10 1.02 -2.62
N VAL A 465 -4.34 1.04 -1.53
CA VAL A 465 -3.35 -0.01 -1.23
C VAL A 465 -4.04 -1.35 -0.98
N ASN A 466 -5.21 -1.36 -0.34
CA ASN A 466 -5.95 -2.59 -0.05
C ASN A 466 -6.61 -3.18 -1.31
N THR A 467 -7.19 -2.34 -2.16
CA THR A 467 -7.85 -2.80 -3.40
C THR A 467 -6.84 -3.15 -4.49
N ILE A 468 -5.70 -2.45 -4.55
CA ILE A 468 -4.65 -2.65 -5.56
C ILE A 468 -3.26 -2.73 -4.89
N PRO A 469 -2.91 -3.85 -4.20
CA PRO A 469 -1.66 -3.97 -3.43
C PRO A 469 -0.37 -3.71 -4.19
N LYS A 470 -0.35 -3.97 -5.50
CA LYS A 470 0.80 -3.68 -6.38
C LYS A 470 1.16 -2.19 -6.42
N LEU A 471 0.21 -1.28 -6.17
CA LEU A 471 0.46 0.16 -6.16
C LEU A 471 1.08 0.67 -4.87
N ALA A 472 1.22 -0.16 -3.83
CA ALA A 472 1.94 0.21 -2.61
C ALA A 472 3.35 0.76 -2.90
N VAL A 473 3.99 0.28 -3.98
CA VAL A 473 5.31 0.74 -4.45
C VAL A 473 5.38 2.25 -4.71
N VAL A 474 4.26 2.93 -4.99
CA VAL A 474 4.21 4.39 -5.13
C VAL A 474 4.68 5.08 -3.85
N TYR A 475 4.36 4.51 -2.68
CA TYR A 475 4.81 5.00 -1.38
C TYR A 475 6.24 4.54 -1.01
N ALA A 476 6.97 3.85 -1.89
CA ALA A 476 8.40 3.66 -1.72
C ALA A 476 9.20 4.92 -2.11
N ASP A 477 8.63 5.79 -2.96
CA ASP A 477 9.24 7.08 -3.33
C ASP A 477 9.25 8.03 -2.14
N VAL A 478 10.41 8.62 -1.85
CA VAL A 478 10.59 9.56 -0.73
C VAL A 478 9.65 10.77 -0.79
N ARG A 479 9.26 11.20 -1.99
CA ARG A 479 8.31 12.31 -2.20
C ARG A 479 6.89 11.98 -1.76
N CYS A 480 6.55 10.69 -1.69
CA CYS A 480 5.25 10.22 -1.22
C CYS A 480 5.33 9.70 0.23
N LEU A 481 6.41 9.00 0.58
CA LEU A 481 6.61 8.45 1.92
C LEU A 481 6.89 9.55 2.96
N GLY A 482 7.74 10.52 2.63
CA GLY A 482 8.11 11.62 3.53
C GLY A 482 6.87 12.35 4.09
N PRO A 483 5.93 12.79 3.24
CA PRO A 483 4.65 13.37 3.67
C PRO A 483 3.78 12.48 4.57
N ILE A 484 3.84 11.16 4.46
CA ILE A 484 3.10 10.26 5.36
C ILE A 484 3.80 10.19 6.72
N LEU A 485 5.14 10.18 6.72
CA LEU A 485 5.96 10.08 7.92
C LEU A 485 5.88 11.33 8.81
N THR A 486 5.44 12.49 8.29
CA THR A 486 5.21 13.69 9.11
C THR A 486 4.11 13.48 10.16
N CYS A 487 3.19 12.52 9.94
CA CYS A 487 2.13 12.19 10.89
C CYS A 487 2.62 11.33 12.08
N ILE A 488 3.81 10.73 12.00
CA ILE A 488 4.39 9.91 13.08
C ILE A 488 5.54 10.62 13.79
N GLU A 489 5.70 11.94 13.59
CA GLU A 489 6.73 12.71 14.29
C GLU A 489 6.46 12.71 15.80
N PRO A 490 7.47 12.44 16.62
CA PRO A 490 7.33 12.40 18.07
C PRO A 490 7.10 13.83 18.58
N LYS A 491 5.88 14.10 19.03
CA LYS A 491 5.47 15.36 19.67
C LYS A 491 4.75 15.03 20.97
N GLU A 492 4.97 15.85 22.00
CA GLU A 492 4.16 15.81 23.21
C GLU A 492 2.79 16.41 22.89
N VAL A 493 1.75 15.57 22.90
CA VAL A 493 0.37 15.95 22.58
C VAL A 493 -0.50 15.49 23.73
N ASP A 494 -1.34 16.39 24.25
CA ASP A 494 -2.39 16.02 25.18
C ASP A 494 -3.62 15.54 24.38
N PRO A 495 -3.99 14.24 24.44
CA PRO A 495 -5.14 13.70 23.71
C PRO A 495 -6.46 14.40 24.05
N ALA A 496 -6.59 14.98 25.26
CA ALA A 496 -7.80 15.69 25.66
C ALA A 496 -8.02 16.98 24.85
N THR A 497 -6.93 17.64 24.46
CA THR A 497 -6.97 18.89 23.68
C THR A 497 -6.91 18.67 22.17
N SER A 498 -6.46 17.50 21.72
CA SER A 498 -6.24 17.13 20.31
C SER A 498 -6.91 15.80 19.94
N PRO A 499 -8.25 15.73 19.86
CA PRO A 499 -8.98 14.46 19.72
C PRO A 499 -8.77 13.75 18.37
N TRP A 500 -8.27 14.45 17.35
CA TRP A 500 -7.98 13.87 16.03
C TRP A 500 -6.59 13.24 15.93
N PHE A 501 -5.71 13.47 16.90
CA PHE A 501 -4.35 12.93 16.91
C PHE A 501 -4.37 11.39 16.87
N THR A 502 -5.08 10.77 17.81
CA THR A 502 -5.14 9.31 17.94
C THR A 502 -5.78 8.64 16.71
N PRO A 503 -6.98 9.03 16.22
CA PRO A 503 -7.57 8.41 15.02
C PRO A 503 -6.71 8.56 13.76
N THR A 504 -6.03 9.71 13.61
CA THR A 504 -5.14 9.95 12.46
C THR A 504 -3.93 9.02 12.52
N LEU A 505 -3.31 8.92 13.69
CA LEU A 505 -2.16 8.04 13.89
C LEU A 505 -2.51 6.56 13.68
N GLU A 506 -3.68 6.12 14.15
CA GLU A 506 -4.16 4.75 13.90
C GLU A 506 -4.31 4.44 12.40
N LEU A 507 -4.87 5.36 11.61
CA LEU A 507 -4.98 5.18 10.16
C LEU A 507 -3.61 5.19 9.46
N VAL A 508 -2.71 6.09 9.87
CA VAL A 508 -1.35 6.15 9.30
C VAL A 508 -0.58 4.88 9.62
N LEU A 509 -0.61 4.40 10.87
CA LEU A 509 0.06 3.15 11.23
C LEU A 509 -0.55 1.96 10.51
N THR A 510 -1.88 1.94 10.34
CA THR A 510 -2.54 0.90 9.54
C THR A 510 -2.04 0.92 8.09
N LEU A 511 -1.93 2.11 7.47
CA LEU A 511 -1.33 2.26 6.14
C LEU A 511 0.11 1.73 6.12
N LEU A 512 0.95 2.13 7.08
CA LEU A 512 2.33 1.66 7.19
C LEU A 512 2.43 0.13 7.31
N VAL A 513 1.55 -0.51 8.09
CA VAL A 513 1.49 -2.00 8.18
C VAL A 513 1.28 -2.60 6.78
N HIS A 514 0.34 -2.08 6.00
CA HIS A 514 0.11 -2.57 4.63
C HIS A 514 1.30 -2.30 3.70
N LEU A 515 1.99 -1.17 3.89
CA LEU A 515 3.22 -0.89 3.14
C LEU A 515 4.34 -1.88 3.47
N THR A 516 4.43 -2.40 4.70
CA THR A 516 5.44 -3.42 5.03
C THR A 516 5.28 -4.76 4.31
N ALA A 517 4.13 -5.00 3.66
CA ALA A 517 3.95 -6.16 2.78
C ALA A 517 4.67 -6.00 1.42
N ASN A 518 5.09 -4.78 1.05
CA ASN A 518 5.80 -4.49 -0.19
C ASN A 518 7.31 -4.31 0.06
N LYS A 519 8.15 -5.05 -0.68
CA LYS A 519 9.61 -5.04 -0.51
C LYS A 519 10.24 -3.65 -0.69
N ALA A 520 9.83 -2.89 -1.71
CA ALA A 520 10.40 -1.57 -1.97
C ALA A 520 10.06 -0.57 -0.83
N CYS A 521 8.84 -0.67 -0.28
CA CYS A 521 8.46 0.13 0.87
C CYS A 521 9.23 -0.27 2.14
N VAL A 522 9.48 -1.57 2.35
CA VAL A 522 10.32 -2.04 3.48
C VAL A 522 11.73 -1.47 3.39
N GLU A 523 12.34 -1.45 2.20
CA GLU A 523 13.67 -0.85 1.98
C GLU A 523 13.66 0.65 2.28
N SER A 524 12.65 1.40 1.83
CA SER A 524 12.51 2.84 2.11
C SER A 524 12.19 3.16 3.58
N LEU A 525 11.40 2.30 4.26
CA LEU A 525 11.04 2.46 5.67
C LEU A 525 12.18 2.06 6.62
N ALA A 526 13.09 1.19 6.19
CA ALA A 526 14.23 0.71 6.97
C ALA A 526 15.37 1.74 7.05
N SER A 527 15.05 2.94 7.53
CA SER A 527 16.01 4.00 7.87
C SER A 527 16.10 4.21 9.37
N ASP A 528 17.26 4.66 9.82
CA ASP A 528 17.55 4.93 11.23
C ASP A 528 16.56 5.92 11.85
N LYS A 529 16.27 7.03 11.19
CA LYS A 529 15.34 8.07 11.67
C LYS A 529 13.91 7.54 11.81
N ILE A 530 13.44 6.71 10.88
CA ILE A 530 12.07 6.16 10.93
C ILE A 530 11.96 5.12 12.05
N LEU A 531 12.93 4.22 12.15
CA LEU A 531 12.97 3.18 13.17
C LEU A 531 13.02 3.78 14.58
N VAL A 532 13.80 4.83 14.81
CA VAL A 532 13.82 5.56 16.08
C VAL A 532 12.44 6.10 16.44
N LYS A 533 11.72 6.71 15.49
CA LYS A 533 10.35 7.22 15.73
C LYS A 533 9.39 6.09 16.10
N LEU A 534 9.44 4.96 15.39
CA LEU A 534 8.62 3.79 15.67
C LEU A 534 8.92 3.18 17.04
N TYR A 535 10.20 3.06 17.41
CA TYR A 535 10.61 2.56 18.73
C TYR A 535 10.24 3.54 19.86
N LEU A 536 10.44 4.84 19.66
CA LEU A 536 10.08 5.87 20.63
C LEU A 536 8.56 5.89 20.90
N MET A 537 7.73 5.62 19.89
CA MET A 537 6.28 5.49 20.04
C MET A 537 5.86 4.35 20.98
N LEU A 538 6.70 3.33 21.17
CA LEU A 538 6.46 2.27 22.17
C LEU A 538 6.57 2.78 23.62
N ASN A 539 7.25 3.91 23.85
CA ASN A 539 7.42 4.50 25.18
C ASN A 539 6.15 5.15 25.72
N GLY A 540 5.36 5.77 24.84
CA GLY A 540 4.17 6.54 25.19
C GLY A 540 3.14 6.48 24.06
N PRO A 541 2.54 5.31 23.78
CA PRO A 541 1.59 5.15 22.69
C PRO A 541 0.29 5.92 22.99
N PRO A 542 -0.30 6.65 22.03
CA PRO A 542 -1.53 7.42 22.26
C PRO A 542 -2.78 6.56 22.54
N SER A 543 -2.75 5.28 22.14
CA SER A 543 -3.79 4.29 22.45
C SER A 543 -3.19 2.88 22.48
N LYS A 544 -3.90 1.95 23.14
CA LYS A 544 -3.59 0.50 23.10
C LYS A 544 -3.49 -0.02 21.65
N LYS A 545 -4.30 0.50 20.74
CA LYS A 545 -4.31 0.11 19.32
C LYS A 545 -3.12 0.67 18.56
N CYS A 546 -2.72 1.93 18.80
CA CYS A 546 -1.49 2.50 18.24
C CYS A 546 -0.26 1.69 18.63
N LEU A 547 -0.18 1.21 19.89
CA LEU A 547 0.92 0.35 20.34
C LEU A 547 1.03 -0.92 19.50
N VAL A 548 -0.09 -1.63 19.30
CA VAL A 548 -0.13 -2.87 18.51
C VAL A 548 0.24 -2.60 17.05
N LEU A 549 -0.33 -1.55 16.44
CA LEU A 549 -0.01 -1.18 15.06
C LEU A 549 1.47 -0.79 14.89
N ALA A 550 2.06 -0.08 15.85
CA ALA A 550 3.50 0.24 15.84
C ALA A 550 4.36 -1.03 15.89
N LEU A 551 3.98 -1.99 16.74
CA LEU A 551 4.62 -3.31 16.78
C LEU A 551 4.44 -4.09 15.47
N ASP A 552 3.27 -3.99 14.81
CA ASP A 552 3.02 -4.63 13.51
C ASP A 552 3.92 -4.05 12.41
N VAL A 553 4.10 -2.73 12.37
CA VAL A 553 5.06 -2.09 11.46
C VAL A 553 6.47 -2.57 11.76
N LEU A 554 6.90 -2.54 13.02
CA LEU A 554 8.23 -3.03 13.43
C LEU A 554 8.43 -4.51 13.11
N GLN A 555 7.40 -5.35 13.23
CA GLN A 555 7.44 -6.76 12.85
C GLN A 555 7.67 -6.93 11.35
N GLY A 556 7.01 -6.13 10.50
CA GLY A 556 7.25 -6.10 9.07
C GLY A 556 8.67 -5.66 8.70
N LEU A 557 9.28 -4.78 9.50
CA LEU A 557 10.64 -4.28 9.30
C LEU A 557 11.74 -5.13 9.98
N ALA A 558 11.39 -6.06 10.88
CA ALA A 558 12.33 -6.75 11.77
C ALA A 558 13.38 -7.62 11.04
N LYS A 559 13.12 -8.01 9.78
CA LYS A 559 14.08 -8.77 8.97
C LYS A 559 15.14 -7.91 8.29
N THR A 560 15.06 -6.59 8.44
CA THR A 560 16.01 -5.65 7.83
C THR A 560 17.25 -5.46 8.71
N PRO A 561 18.47 -5.38 8.14
CA PRO A 561 19.68 -5.12 8.92
C PRO A 561 19.62 -3.81 9.72
N MET A 562 18.92 -2.80 9.21
CA MET A 562 18.80 -1.50 9.87
C MET A 562 17.94 -1.59 11.13
N ALA A 563 16.88 -2.42 11.14
CA ALA A 563 16.06 -2.63 12.33
C ALA A 563 16.88 -3.23 13.49
N SER A 564 17.68 -4.27 13.23
CA SER A 564 18.55 -4.87 14.26
C SER A 564 19.65 -3.90 14.73
N TRP A 565 20.20 -3.09 13.82
CA TRP A 565 21.17 -2.07 14.17
C TRP A 565 20.57 -0.97 15.06
N SER A 566 19.40 -0.43 14.69
CA SER A 566 18.69 0.60 15.45
C SER A 566 18.25 0.05 16.81
N ALA A 567 17.79 -1.21 16.88
CA ALA A 567 17.50 -1.87 18.15
C ALA A 567 18.71 -1.96 19.08
N ALA A 568 19.91 -2.21 18.54
CA ALA A 568 21.13 -2.36 19.33
C ALA A 568 21.77 -1.03 19.75
N THR A 569 21.57 0.05 18.99
CA THR A 569 22.31 1.33 19.14
C THR A 569 21.43 2.51 19.52
N GLN A 570 20.16 2.50 19.11
CA GLN A 570 19.20 3.60 19.24
C GLN A 570 18.03 3.22 20.14
N ALA A 571 18.33 2.49 21.21
CA ALA A 571 17.39 2.10 22.28
C ALA A 571 16.19 1.23 21.88
N GLY A 572 16.03 0.80 20.62
CA GLY A 572 14.91 -0.08 20.22
C GLY A 572 14.82 -1.39 21.02
N GLY A 573 15.96 -1.99 21.35
CA GLY A 573 16.01 -3.16 22.23
C GLY A 573 15.56 -2.86 23.66
N ILE A 574 15.81 -1.66 24.19
CA ILE A 574 15.35 -1.23 25.52
C ILE A 574 13.83 -1.03 25.52
N TYR A 575 13.29 -0.38 24.49
CA TYR A 575 11.84 -0.19 24.38
C TYR A 575 11.11 -1.54 24.30
N LEU A 576 11.59 -2.46 23.46
CA LEU A 576 11.03 -3.81 23.35
C LEU A 576 11.16 -4.60 24.66
N LEU A 577 12.34 -4.58 25.31
CA LEU A 577 12.52 -5.26 26.60
C LEU A 577 11.62 -4.68 27.69
N SER A 578 11.35 -3.37 27.67
CA SER A 578 10.42 -2.76 28.62
C SER A 578 9.00 -3.33 28.48
N LEU A 579 8.57 -3.65 27.26
CA LEU A 579 7.25 -4.25 27.01
C LEU A 579 7.19 -5.74 27.39
N VAL A 580 8.33 -6.45 27.38
CA VAL A 580 8.43 -7.86 27.77
C VAL A 580 8.48 -8.04 29.28
N LEU A 581 9.16 -7.14 29.99
CA LEU A 581 9.35 -7.23 31.44
C LEU A 581 8.10 -6.77 32.21
N PRO A 582 7.92 -7.21 33.47
CA PRO A 582 6.76 -6.83 34.28
C PRO A 582 6.64 -5.32 34.47
N GLN A 583 5.43 -4.78 34.29
CA GLN A 583 5.10 -3.36 34.46
C GLN A 583 4.35 -3.18 35.80
N GLY A 584 5.07 -3.00 36.92
CA GLY A 584 4.48 -2.78 38.25
C GLY A 584 4.43 -4.01 39.17
N ASP A 585 3.89 -3.83 40.39
CA ASP A 585 3.88 -4.84 41.46
C ASP A 585 2.65 -5.77 41.45
N GLU A 586 1.61 -5.48 40.66
CA GLU A 586 0.39 -6.30 40.56
C GLU A 586 0.27 -6.97 39.18
N ALA A 587 0.24 -8.30 39.18
CA ALA A 587 -0.07 -9.10 37.99
C ALA A 587 -1.57 -9.01 37.69
N VAL A 588 -1.99 -7.93 37.05
CA VAL A 588 -3.33 -7.87 36.43
C VAL A 588 -3.26 -8.66 35.13
N GLU A 589 -3.97 -9.79 35.06
CA GLU A 589 -4.16 -10.56 33.83
C GLU A 589 -4.98 -9.72 32.83
N ASP A 590 -4.31 -8.96 31.97
CA ASP A 590 -4.89 -8.26 30.82
C ASP A 590 -4.42 -8.97 29.54
N ASP A 591 -5.36 -9.58 28.80
CA ASP A 591 -5.15 -10.23 27.49
C ASP A 591 -4.38 -9.32 26.51
N HIS A 592 -4.58 -8.00 26.62
CA HIS A 592 -3.83 -7.03 25.83
C HIS A 592 -2.33 -7.01 26.15
N ILE A 593 -1.95 -7.10 27.42
CA ILE A 593 -0.56 -7.09 27.87
C ILE A 593 0.14 -8.35 27.38
N GLU A 594 -0.53 -9.51 27.47
CA GLU A 594 -0.03 -10.79 26.96
C GLU A 594 0.27 -10.71 25.46
N LYS A 595 -0.66 -10.16 24.66
CA LYS A 595 -0.48 -9.98 23.22
C LYS A 595 0.67 -9.04 22.87
N VAL A 596 0.83 -7.95 23.61
CA VAL A 596 1.94 -6.99 23.44
C VAL A 596 3.29 -7.64 23.76
N GLN A 597 3.36 -8.41 24.85
CA GLN A 597 4.54 -9.17 25.24
C GLN A 597 4.91 -10.21 24.18
N GLU A 598 3.93 -10.99 23.70
CA GLU A 598 4.13 -12.01 22.68
C GLU A 598 4.69 -11.41 21.37
N LYS A 599 4.12 -10.29 20.91
CA LYS A 599 4.61 -9.55 19.73
C LYS A 599 6.01 -9.00 19.96
N SER A 600 6.28 -8.40 21.12
CA SER A 600 7.59 -7.82 21.45
C SER A 600 8.69 -8.89 21.49
N ILE A 601 8.41 -10.06 22.07
CA ILE A 601 9.30 -11.22 22.06
C ILE A 601 9.55 -11.69 20.62
N ALA A 602 8.49 -11.84 19.80
CA ALA A 602 8.64 -12.28 18.41
C ALA A 602 9.51 -11.32 17.57
N ILE A 603 9.36 -10.00 17.79
CA ILE A 603 10.19 -8.98 17.15
C ILE A 603 11.64 -9.11 17.63
N LEU A 604 11.90 -9.20 18.94
CA LEU A 604 13.25 -9.38 19.49
C LEU A 604 13.93 -10.64 18.94
N MET A 605 13.22 -11.76 18.86
CA MET A 605 13.73 -13.01 18.30
C MET A 605 14.11 -12.84 16.83
N THR A 606 13.22 -12.22 16.04
CA THR A 606 13.48 -11.96 14.61
C THR A 606 14.69 -11.05 14.41
N LEU A 607 14.83 -10.01 15.22
CA LEU A 607 15.97 -9.10 15.17
C LEU A 607 17.28 -9.78 15.59
N CYS A 608 17.24 -10.65 16.61
CA CYS A 608 18.42 -11.42 17.06
C CYS A 608 18.87 -12.46 16.04
N ALA A 609 17.94 -13.04 15.27
CA ALA A 609 18.22 -14.01 14.21
C ALA A 609 18.66 -13.35 12.88
N GLU A 610 18.61 -12.02 12.77
CA GLU A 610 19.06 -11.28 11.59
C GLU A 610 20.58 -11.47 11.37
N LYS A 611 20.99 -11.67 10.12
CA LYS A 611 22.33 -12.17 9.77
C LYS A 611 23.45 -11.13 9.88
N VAL A 612 23.13 -9.84 9.69
CA VAL A 612 24.13 -8.77 9.57
C VAL A 612 24.38 -8.10 10.92
N ASN A 613 23.34 -7.56 11.53
CA ASN A 613 23.38 -6.78 12.77
C ASN A 613 22.71 -7.50 13.95
N GLY A 614 22.12 -8.68 13.75
CA GLY A 614 21.51 -9.45 14.85
C GLY A 614 22.49 -9.82 15.96
N VAL A 615 23.74 -10.17 15.62
CA VAL A 615 24.81 -10.41 16.61
C VAL A 615 25.08 -9.18 17.47
N ARG A 616 25.00 -7.98 16.88
CA ARG A 616 25.18 -6.72 17.62
C ARG A 616 24.07 -6.51 18.65
N LEU A 617 22.82 -6.82 18.29
CA LEU A 617 21.70 -6.80 19.22
C LEU A 617 21.86 -7.85 20.32
N VAL A 618 22.30 -9.07 19.98
CA VAL A 618 22.58 -10.12 20.97
C VAL A 618 23.63 -9.65 21.98
N THR A 619 24.75 -9.08 21.53
CA THR A 619 25.79 -8.52 22.42
C THR A 619 25.25 -7.38 23.29
N PHE A 620 24.36 -6.54 22.75
CA PHE A 620 23.72 -5.48 23.51
C PHE A 620 22.78 -6.04 24.59
N ILE A 621 21.91 -6.99 24.25
CA ILE A 621 20.95 -7.60 25.20
C ILE A 621 21.66 -8.43 26.27
N GLN A 622 22.82 -9.03 25.96
CA GLN A 622 23.69 -9.72 26.94
C GLN A 622 24.23 -8.81 28.05
N ARG A 623 24.17 -7.49 27.87
CA ARG A 623 24.48 -6.53 28.94
C ARG A 623 23.40 -6.49 30.02
N PHE A 624 22.20 -7.00 29.74
CA PHE A 624 21.02 -6.89 30.61
C PHE A 624 20.46 -8.24 31.03
N LEU A 625 20.38 -9.20 30.11
CA LEU A 625 19.76 -10.51 30.35
C LEU A 625 20.79 -11.59 30.73
N PRO A 626 20.41 -12.57 31.58
CA PRO A 626 21.17 -13.79 31.77
C PRO A 626 21.38 -14.54 30.45
N PRO A 627 22.54 -15.21 30.24
CA PRO A 627 22.86 -15.86 28.97
C PRO A 627 21.80 -16.86 28.49
N GLY A 628 21.18 -17.61 29.39
CA GLY A 628 20.12 -18.57 29.04
C GLY A 628 18.89 -17.93 28.39
N LEU A 629 18.51 -16.71 28.81
CA LEU A 629 17.41 -15.96 28.18
C LEU A 629 17.81 -15.37 26.83
N VAL A 630 19.07 -14.96 26.69
CA VAL A 630 19.61 -14.50 25.41
C VAL A 630 19.61 -15.65 24.39
N ASP A 631 20.04 -16.84 24.80
CA ASP A 631 20.04 -18.02 23.93
C ASP A 631 18.61 -18.43 23.52
N GLN A 632 17.61 -18.26 24.41
CA GLN A 632 16.19 -18.44 24.06
C GLN A 632 15.73 -17.39 23.02
N LEU A 633 16.07 -16.11 23.18
CA LEU A 633 15.75 -15.09 22.18
C LEU A 633 16.41 -15.35 20.83
N ARG A 634 17.62 -15.93 20.83
CA ARG A 634 18.39 -16.15 19.61
C ARG A 634 17.94 -17.39 18.82
N GLU A 635 17.71 -18.50 19.50
CA GLU A 635 17.53 -19.83 18.86
C GLU A 635 16.38 -20.64 19.47
N GLY A 636 15.65 -20.10 20.45
CA GLY A 636 14.57 -20.81 21.13
C GLY A 636 13.26 -20.87 20.32
N PRO A 637 12.38 -21.85 20.60
CA PRO A 637 11.00 -21.80 20.13
C PRO A 637 10.25 -20.61 20.74
N LYS A 638 9.34 -19.98 19.98
CA LYS A 638 8.60 -18.76 20.42
C LYS A 638 7.87 -18.96 21.75
N GLU A 639 7.10 -20.04 21.87
CA GLU A 639 6.31 -20.34 23.08
C GLU A 639 7.19 -20.65 24.29
N SER A 640 8.28 -21.40 24.08
CA SER A 640 9.27 -21.69 25.14
C SER A 640 9.97 -20.41 25.61
N THR A 641 10.32 -19.53 24.67
CA THR A 641 10.99 -18.25 24.97
C THR A 641 10.07 -17.36 25.79
N ARG A 642 8.79 -17.30 25.44
CA ARG A 642 7.79 -16.57 26.22
C ARG A 642 7.69 -17.10 27.65
N LYS A 643 7.51 -18.42 27.81
CA LYS A 643 7.46 -19.04 29.15
C LYS A 643 8.72 -18.74 29.97
N ALA A 644 9.89 -18.69 29.35
CA ALA A 644 11.16 -18.38 30.03
C ALA A 644 11.20 -16.98 30.67
N PHE A 645 10.48 -15.98 30.13
CA PHE A 645 10.44 -14.63 30.71
C PHE A 645 9.45 -14.48 31.87
N HIS A 646 8.42 -15.32 31.95
CA HIS A 646 7.31 -15.14 32.88
C HIS A 646 7.22 -16.24 33.96
N VAL A 647 7.74 -17.43 33.68
CA VAL A 647 7.70 -18.57 34.61
C VAL A 647 9.01 -18.62 35.40
N LYS A 648 8.90 -18.75 36.72
CA LYS A 648 10.06 -19.01 37.58
C LYS A 648 10.75 -20.30 37.13
N SER A 649 12.04 -20.23 36.89
CA SER A 649 12.85 -21.33 36.42
C SER A 649 14.18 -21.38 37.15
N GLU A 650 14.55 -22.57 37.58
CA GLU A 650 15.89 -22.85 38.11
C GLU A 650 16.34 -24.19 37.55
N THR A 651 16.93 -24.13 36.36
CA THR A 651 17.42 -25.27 35.59
C THR A 651 18.91 -25.07 35.28
N PRO A 652 19.64 -26.14 34.90
CA PRO A 652 21.04 -26.02 34.52
C PRO A 652 21.32 -24.96 33.45
N GLU A 653 20.40 -24.67 32.52
CA GLU A 653 20.64 -23.68 31.45
C GLU A 653 19.97 -22.32 31.70
N HIS A 654 19.06 -22.24 32.67
CA HIS A 654 18.18 -21.09 32.81
C HIS A 654 17.80 -20.86 34.27
N VAL A 655 18.17 -19.70 34.77
CA VAL A 655 17.86 -19.20 36.12
C VAL A 655 17.15 -17.86 35.93
N TRP A 656 15.87 -17.83 36.28
CA TRP A 656 15.06 -16.63 36.21
C TRP A 656 13.96 -16.69 37.26
N ASN A 657 13.80 -15.59 38.00
CA ASN A 657 12.78 -15.49 39.02
C ASN A 657 12.09 -14.10 38.94
N PRO A 658 10.92 -13.93 39.57
CA PRO A 658 10.19 -12.67 39.55
C PRO A 658 10.99 -11.47 40.12
N ASP A 659 11.88 -11.68 41.10
CA ASP A 659 12.68 -10.61 41.69
C ASP A 659 13.78 -10.10 40.74
N MET A 660 14.42 -11.02 39.98
CA MET A 660 15.33 -10.70 38.89
C MET A 660 14.60 -9.90 37.81
N ALA A 661 13.39 -10.32 37.44
CA ALA A 661 12.56 -9.64 36.46
C ALA A 661 12.18 -8.22 36.93
N ARG A 662 11.77 -8.05 38.20
CA ARG A 662 11.42 -6.75 38.79
C ARG A 662 12.62 -5.80 38.81
N ARG A 663 13.79 -6.25 39.27
CA ARG A 663 15.01 -5.41 39.29
C ARG A 663 15.48 -5.03 37.89
N LEU A 664 15.43 -5.95 36.95
CA LEU A 664 15.77 -5.62 35.56
C LEU A 664 14.75 -4.65 34.97
N SER A 665 13.46 -4.83 35.23
CA SER A 665 12.40 -3.91 34.78
C SER A 665 12.64 -2.48 35.28
N GLN A 666 13.00 -2.31 36.55
CA GLN A 666 13.35 -0.99 37.11
C GLN A 666 14.51 -0.33 36.36
N GLU A 667 15.57 -1.07 36.07
CA GLU A 667 16.73 -0.53 35.35
C GLU A 667 16.42 -0.26 33.86
N ILE A 668 15.70 -1.16 33.18
CA ILE A 668 15.28 -0.96 31.79
C ILE A 668 14.34 0.24 31.69
N ASN A 669 13.43 0.44 32.64
CA ASN A 669 12.55 1.62 32.68
C ASN A 669 13.34 2.92 32.93
N ARG A 670 14.40 2.89 33.77
CA ARG A 670 15.30 4.03 33.96
C ARG A 670 16.04 4.38 32.66
N LEU A 671 16.56 3.37 31.96
CA LEU A 671 17.24 3.54 30.67
C LEU A 671 16.28 3.98 29.56
N ARG A 672 15.05 3.47 29.57
CA ARG A 672 13.97 3.88 28.67
C ARG A 672 13.66 5.37 28.80
N ALA A 673 13.54 5.88 30.03
CA ALA A 673 13.32 7.30 30.30
C ALA A 673 14.50 8.19 29.88
N LEU A 674 15.74 7.70 30.06
CA LEU A 674 16.94 8.39 29.59
C LEU A 674 16.99 8.46 28.05
N ALA A 675 16.70 7.33 27.40
CA ALA A 675 16.70 7.22 25.95
C ALA A 675 15.61 8.10 25.32
N SER A 676 14.39 8.08 25.86
CA SER A 676 13.30 8.91 25.32
C SER A 676 13.65 10.39 25.40
N LYS A 677 14.13 10.87 26.56
CA LYS A 677 14.56 12.26 26.74
C LYS A 677 15.65 12.67 25.74
N ALA A 678 16.63 11.80 25.48
CA ALA A 678 17.71 12.05 24.51
C ALA A 678 17.20 12.06 23.06
N GLN A 679 16.27 11.17 22.71
CA GLN A 679 15.73 11.08 21.36
C GLN A 679 14.77 12.24 21.04
N PHE A 680 13.99 12.71 22.02
CA PHE A 680 13.21 13.94 21.89
C PHE A 680 14.08 15.19 21.69
N SER A 681 15.33 15.21 22.19
CA SER A 681 16.29 16.29 21.94
C SER A 681 17.14 16.09 20.67
N GLY A 682 16.83 15.07 19.86
CA GLY A 682 17.50 14.80 18.57
C GLY A 682 18.72 13.88 18.65
N THR A 683 19.08 13.37 19.83
CA THR A 683 20.17 12.40 19.99
C THR A 683 19.64 10.99 19.74
N LEU A 684 19.96 10.40 18.57
CA LEU A 684 19.41 9.11 18.17
C LEU A 684 19.96 7.93 18.99
N ASN A 685 21.26 7.93 19.28
CA ASN A 685 21.95 6.82 19.95
C ASN A 685 21.80 6.89 21.47
N ILE A 686 21.76 5.73 22.12
CA ILE A 686 21.73 5.69 23.58
C ILE A 686 23.09 6.10 24.18
N PRO A 687 23.12 6.99 25.20
CA PRO A 687 24.35 7.35 25.90
C PRO A 687 24.75 6.28 26.94
N LEU A 688 24.99 5.04 26.50
CA LEU A 688 25.43 3.93 27.35
C LEU A 688 26.90 3.59 27.07
N LYS A 689 27.73 3.53 28.12
CA LYS A 689 29.13 3.09 28.01
C LYS A 689 29.20 1.61 27.58
N ASP A 690 30.17 1.25 26.76
CA ASP A 690 30.30 -0.12 26.25
C ASP A 690 30.57 -1.19 27.32
N GLU A 691 31.17 -0.78 28.44
CA GLU A 691 31.47 -1.64 29.58
C GLU A 691 30.27 -1.89 30.51
N TYR A 692 29.14 -1.22 30.27
CA TYR A 692 27.96 -1.36 31.12
C TYR A 692 27.42 -2.80 31.07
N LYS A 693 27.28 -3.43 32.24
CA LYS A 693 26.65 -4.74 32.41
C LYS A 693 25.85 -4.78 33.71
N PHE A 694 24.56 -5.12 33.58
CA PHE A 694 23.67 -5.33 34.71
C PHE A 694 24.07 -6.61 35.47
N LYS A 695 24.17 -6.52 36.80
CA LYS A 695 24.61 -7.62 37.66
C LYS A 695 23.44 -8.10 38.52
N PHE A 696 23.05 -9.36 38.34
CA PHE A 696 22.08 -10.03 39.21
C PHE A 696 22.79 -10.57 40.46
N GLN A 697 22.27 -10.25 41.64
CA GLN A 697 22.82 -10.75 42.91
C GLN A 697 22.75 -12.28 42.99
N GLU A 698 21.68 -12.89 42.47
CA GLU A 698 21.48 -14.34 42.46
C GLU A 698 22.51 -15.11 41.64
N LEU A 699 23.14 -14.44 40.67
CA LEU A 699 24.09 -15.08 39.75
C LEU A 699 25.55 -14.78 40.09
N GLN A 700 25.83 -13.96 41.11
CA GLN A 700 27.22 -13.55 41.42
C GLN A 700 28.11 -14.72 41.85
N ASN A 701 27.53 -15.69 42.56
CA ASN A 701 28.24 -16.86 43.07
C ASN A 701 28.05 -18.10 42.18
N GLU A 702 27.35 -17.96 41.04
CA GLU A 702 27.08 -19.07 40.14
C GLU A 702 28.18 -19.24 39.10
N ILE A 703 28.55 -20.48 38.85
CA ILE A 703 29.57 -20.84 37.87
C ILE A 703 28.88 -21.20 36.57
N PHE A 704 28.94 -20.30 35.59
CA PHE A 704 28.33 -20.49 34.29
C PHE A 704 29.38 -20.84 33.24
N VAL A 705 29.36 -22.09 32.77
CA VAL A 705 30.34 -22.63 31.84
C VAL A 705 29.62 -23.26 30.66
N GLY A 706 30.05 -22.92 29.45
CA GLY A 706 29.54 -23.54 28.21
C GLY A 706 28.01 -23.48 28.01
N GLY A 707 27.33 -22.52 28.64
CA GLY A 707 25.86 -22.39 28.57
C GLY A 707 25.12 -22.95 29.79
N VAL A 708 25.83 -23.44 30.81
CA VAL A 708 25.25 -24.21 31.92
C VAL A 708 25.78 -23.73 33.28
N TYR A 709 24.87 -23.59 34.24
CA TYR A 709 25.15 -23.38 35.66
C TYR A 709 25.59 -24.70 36.30
N VAL A 710 26.89 -24.82 36.60
CA VAL A 710 27.53 -26.07 37.02
C VAL A 710 26.90 -26.63 38.30
N ARG A 711 26.58 -25.76 39.27
CA ARG A 711 25.94 -26.17 40.53
C ARG A 711 24.57 -26.81 40.31
N LEU A 712 23.78 -26.27 39.39
CA LEU A 712 22.44 -26.77 39.07
C LEU A 712 22.50 -28.06 38.26
N PHE A 713 23.44 -28.16 37.31
CA PHE A 713 23.71 -29.42 36.61
C PHE A 713 24.07 -30.54 37.58
N MET A 714 24.92 -30.27 38.57
CA MET A 714 25.30 -31.28 39.56
C MET A 714 24.13 -31.75 40.44
N LYS A 715 23.08 -30.93 40.62
CA LYS A 715 21.84 -31.36 41.29
C LYS A 715 20.97 -32.24 40.40
N GLN A 716 21.01 -32.05 39.07
CA GLN A 716 20.23 -32.82 38.09
C GLN A 716 21.09 -33.19 36.86
N PRO A 717 22.01 -34.17 36.99
CA PRO A 717 22.94 -34.49 35.91
C PRO A 717 22.25 -35.02 34.63
N GLU A 718 21.08 -35.64 34.78
CA GLU A 718 20.27 -36.20 33.67
C GLU A 718 19.50 -35.13 32.88
N PHE A 719 19.63 -33.86 33.25
CA PHE A 719 18.93 -32.78 32.56
C PHE A 719 19.34 -32.72 31.07
N PRO A 720 18.38 -32.68 30.13
CA PRO A 720 18.68 -32.66 28.70
C PRO A 720 19.25 -31.31 28.27
N LEU A 721 20.57 -31.23 28.14
CA LEU A 721 21.28 -30.04 27.69
C LEU A 721 21.12 -29.82 26.18
N ARG A 722 20.91 -28.56 25.76
CA ARG A 722 20.83 -28.15 24.36
C ARG A 722 22.14 -28.39 23.62
N ASN A 723 23.29 -28.12 24.26
CA ASN A 723 24.61 -28.30 23.67
C ASN A 723 25.62 -28.91 24.66
N PRO A 724 25.56 -30.23 24.90
CA PRO A 724 26.45 -30.89 25.85
C PRO A 724 27.92 -30.88 25.39
N LYS A 725 28.19 -30.75 24.08
CA LYS A 725 29.56 -30.56 23.55
C LYS A 725 30.17 -29.24 24.01
N ARG A 726 29.45 -28.12 23.82
CA ARG A 726 29.89 -26.79 24.28
C ARG A 726 30.08 -26.76 25.80
N PHE A 727 29.23 -27.46 26.54
CA PHE A 727 29.39 -27.57 27.99
C PHE A 727 30.66 -28.33 28.38
N LEU A 728 30.90 -29.50 27.78
CA LEU A 728 32.13 -30.26 28.00
C LEU A 728 33.38 -29.45 27.66
N GLU A 729 33.41 -28.81 26.50
CA GLU A 729 34.53 -27.95 26.08
C GLU A 729 34.81 -26.85 27.09
N GLY A 730 33.75 -26.18 27.56
CA GLY A 730 33.84 -25.17 28.60
C GLY A 730 34.39 -25.73 29.90
N LEU A 731 33.87 -26.88 30.35
CA LEU A 731 34.29 -27.53 31.59
C LEU A 731 35.77 -27.93 31.54
N LEU A 732 36.20 -28.59 30.46
CA LEU A 732 37.58 -29.02 30.28
C LEU A 732 38.53 -27.81 30.20
N LYS A 733 38.18 -26.81 29.38
CA LYS A 733 38.96 -25.57 29.25
C LYS A 733 39.11 -24.85 30.59
N GLU A 734 38.00 -24.64 31.30
CA GLU A 734 38.02 -23.93 32.58
C GLU A 734 38.70 -24.76 33.68
N PHE A 735 38.50 -26.08 33.69
CA PHE A 735 39.21 -27.00 34.59
C PHE A 735 40.72 -26.87 34.41
N PHE A 736 41.26 -27.10 33.21
CA PHE A 736 42.70 -27.03 32.99
C PHE A 736 43.26 -25.64 33.26
N ASN A 737 42.57 -24.57 32.86
CA ASN A 737 43.02 -23.20 33.10
C ASN A 737 43.05 -22.85 34.60
N ARG A 738 42.00 -23.21 35.35
CA ARG A 738 41.91 -22.94 36.79
C ARG A 738 42.89 -23.81 37.56
N SER A 739 42.90 -25.11 37.30
CA SER A 739 43.83 -26.05 37.91
C SER A 739 45.28 -25.62 37.73
N LEU A 740 45.66 -25.15 36.54
CA LEU A 740 47.02 -24.67 36.29
C LEU A 740 47.36 -23.39 37.05
N LYS A 741 46.42 -22.44 37.16
CA LYS A 741 46.61 -21.21 37.93
C LYS A 741 46.73 -21.48 39.43
N GLU A 742 45.92 -22.39 39.96
CA GLU A 742 45.92 -22.75 41.37
C GLU A 742 47.18 -23.54 41.75
N THR A 743 47.65 -24.46 40.91
CA THR A 743 48.88 -25.24 41.16
C THR A 743 50.17 -24.41 41.05
N GLN A 744 50.10 -23.19 40.50
CA GLN A 744 51.20 -22.23 40.48
C GLN A 744 51.28 -21.36 41.75
N LYS A 745 50.25 -21.35 42.60
CA LYS A 745 50.27 -20.59 43.85
C LYS A 745 51.08 -21.34 44.90
N THR A 746 51.99 -20.63 45.57
CA THR A 746 52.83 -21.19 46.64
C THR A 746 52.11 -21.29 47.99
N GLU A 747 51.07 -20.49 48.24
CA GLU A 747 50.22 -20.55 49.44
C GLU A 747 48.74 -20.25 49.09
N GLY A 748 47.79 -20.86 49.81
CA GLY A 748 46.35 -20.59 49.66
C GLY A 748 45.68 -21.21 48.43
N MET A 749 46.05 -22.44 48.07
CA MET A 749 45.50 -23.18 46.94
C MET A 749 44.01 -23.52 47.14
N ASP A 750 43.14 -23.00 46.27
CA ASP A 750 41.71 -23.33 46.29
C ASP A 750 41.41 -24.51 45.36
N THR A 751 41.19 -25.68 45.95
CA THR A 751 40.88 -26.91 45.21
C THR A 751 39.39 -27.06 44.86
N SER A 752 38.51 -26.26 45.48
CA SER A 752 37.05 -26.45 45.40
C SER A 752 36.52 -26.32 43.97
N MET A 753 36.95 -25.27 43.26
CA MET A 753 36.53 -24.94 41.90
C MET A 753 37.02 -25.97 40.86
N PRO A 754 38.33 -26.30 40.78
CA PRO A 754 38.84 -27.42 39.98
C PRO A 754 38.10 -28.74 40.22
N ILE A 755 37.86 -29.09 41.49
CA ILE A 755 37.16 -30.33 41.84
C ILE A 755 35.74 -30.31 41.30
N LEU A 756 34.99 -29.23 41.50
CA LEU A 756 33.61 -29.10 41.01
C LEU A 756 33.52 -29.19 39.47
N LEU A 757 34.43 -28.52 38.75
CA LEU A 757 34.48 -28.57 37.28
C LEU A 757 34.80 -29.98 36.77
N SER A 758 35.77 -30.66 37.39
CA SER A 758 36.11 -32.05 37.06
C SER A 758 34.96 -33.01 37.36
N ALA A 759 34.26 -32.83 38.49
CA ALA A 759 33.11 -33.63 38.88
C ALA A 759 31.94 -33.45 37.89
N ALA A 760 31.67 -32.22 37.46
CA ALA A 760 30.67 -31.94 36.44
C ALA A 760 31.02 -32.57 35.08
N ALA A 761 32.30 -32.51 34.67
CA ALA A 761 32.76 -33.15 33.45
C ALA A 761 32.61 -34.68 33.52
N VAL A 762 32.99 -35.30 34.65
CA VAL A 762 32.81 -36.74 34.88
C VAL A 762 31.33 -37.13 34.84
N SER A 763 30.45 -36.39 35.53
CA SER A 763 29.01 -36.63 35.54
C SER A 763 28.41 -36.54 34.12
N LEU A 764 28.81 -35.53 33.35
CA LEU A 764 28.37 -35.39 31.95
C LEU A 764 28.83 -36.57 31.08
N LEU A 765 30.09 -36.99 31.20
CA LEU A 765 30.67 -38.10 30.43
C LEU A 765 30.13 -39.47 30.83
N ARG A 766 29.58 -39.63 32.05
CA ARG A 766 28.88 -40.85 32.47
C ARG A 766 27.59 -41.05 31.69
N ILE A 767 26.84 -39.97 31.50
CA ILE A 767 25.56 -39.96 30.79
C ILE A 767 25.79 -39.98 29.27
N HIS A 768 26.68 -39.12 28.79
CA HIS A 768 26.98 -38.97 27.36
C HIS A 768 28.37 -39.50 27.00
N LYS A 769 28.55 -40.82 27.03
CA LYS A 769 29.85 -41.50 26.82
C LYS A 769 30.55 -41.16 25.49
N LEU A 770 29.78 -40.85 24.43
CA LEU A 770 30.33 -40.48 23.11
C LEU A 770 31.07 -39.15 23.12
N LEU A 771 30.82 -38.28 24.11
CA LEU A 771 31.53 -37.01 24.25
C LEU A 771 33.03 -37.19 24.56
N SER A 772 33.45 -38.36 25.03
CA SER A 772 34.88 -38.68 25.21
C SER A 772 35.66 -38.65 23.89
N GLU A 773 35.04 -39.04 22.77
CA GLU A 773 35.65 -38.94 21.43
C GLU A 773 35.86 -37.49 21.02
N HIS A 774 34.89 -36.63 21.35
CA HIS A 774 34.96 -35.20 21.10
C HIS A 774 36.05 -34.52 21.95
N ALA A 775 36.20 -34.93 23.21
CA ALA A 775 37.31 -34.45 24.05
C ALA A 775 38.69 -34.88 23.50
N ALA A 776 38.78 -36.09 22.93
CA ALA A 776 40.00 -36.59 22.29
C ALA A 776 40.37 -35.78 21.04
N SER A 777 39.40 -35.52 20.16
CA SER A 777 39.63 -34.76 18.91
C SER A 777 40.08 -33.32 19.16
N LEU A 778 39.68 -32.73 20.29
CA LEU A 778 40.11 -31.39 20.72
C LEU A 778 41.47 -31.37 21.45
N GLY A 779 42.12 -32.53 21.62
CA GLY A 779 43.44 -32.62 22.24
C GLY A 779 43.44 -32.59 23.77
N TYR A 780 42.28 -32.65 24.43
CA TYR A 780 42.22 -32.62 25.90
C TYR A 780 42.84 -33.86 26.57
N VAL A 781 43.01 -34.97 25.85
CA VAL A 781 43.76 -36.15 26.33
C VAL A 781 45.25 -35.81 26.50
N SER A 782 45.83 -35.04 25.57
CA SER A 782 47.21 -34.55 25.71
C SER A 782 47.34 -33.54 26.84
N SER A 783 46.37 -32.63 26.96
CA SER A 783 46.32 -31.67 28.07
C SER A 783 46.23 -32.38 29.42
N LEU A 784 45.48 -33.47 29.50
CA LEU A 784 45.37 -34.27 30.72
C LEU A 784 46.72 -34.89 31.12
N VAL A 785 47.38 -35.61 30.20
CA VAL A 785 48.65 -36.28 30.52
C VAL A 785 49.73 -35.28 30.89
N LYS A 786 49.85 -34.17 30.15
CA LYS A 786 50.79 -33.07 30.47
C LYS A 786 50.48 -32.41 31.81
N PHE A 787 49.19 -32.28 32.16
CA PHE A 787 48.79 -31.71 33.43
C PHE A 787 49.15 -32.65 34.58
N VAL A 788 48.82 -33.94 34.47
CA VAL A 788 49.13 -34.97 35.48
C VAL A 788 50.63 -35.09 35.70
N ASP A 789 51.43 -35.15 34.63
CA ASP A 789 52.90 -35.18 34.70
C ASP A 789 53.47 -34.03 35.54
N ARG A 790 52.91 -32.83 35.36
CA ARG A 790 53.33 -31.64 36.11
C ARG A 790 52.97 -31.69 37.59
N VAL A 791 51.85 -32.31 37.97
CA VAL A 791 51.31 -32.24 39.34
C VAL A 791 51.53 -33.50 40.16
N ALA A 792 51.88 -34.64 39.54
CA ALA A 792 51.99 -35.93 40.22
C ALA A 792 53.02 -35.94 41.36
N GLY A 793 54.07 -35.12 41.28
CA GLY A 793 55.09 -34.97 42.33
C GLY A 793 54.77 -33.92 43.41
N ASN A 794 53.66 -33.19 43.31
CA ASN A 794 53.29 -32.13 44.26
C ASN A 794 52.18 -32.61 45.21
N GLN A 795 52.54 -32.95 46.45
CA GLN A 795 51.59 -33.43 47.46
C GLN A 795 50.47 -32.42 47.76
N ALA A 796 50.74 -31.11 47.72
CA ALA A 796 49.71 -30.08 47.93
C ALA A 796 48.66 -30.04 46.80
N ALA A 797 49.00 -30.57 45.61
CA ALA A 797 48.09 -30.68 44.46
C ALA A 797 47.39 -32.04 44.36
N GLY A 798 47.50 -32.90 45.38
CA GLY A 798 46.99 -34.27 45.38
C GLY A 798 45.51 -34.38 44.99
N ASP A 799 44.66 -33.49 45.51
CA ASP A 799 43.21 -33.50 45.21
C ASP A 799 42.89 -33.14 43.76
N ILE A 800 43.60 -32.14 43.21
CA ILE A 800 43.43 -31.73 41.81
C ILE A 800 43.97 -32.82 40.88
N CYS A 801 45.11 -33.44 41.23
CA CYS A 801 45.65 -34.59 40.52
C CYS A 801 44.65 -35.77 40.53
N GLY A 802 44.07 -36.09 41.69
CA GLY A 802 43.03 -37.12 41.81
C GLY A 802 41.78 -36.80 40.99
N SER A 803 41.36 -35.54 40.93
CA SER A 803 40.28 -35.07 40.05
C SER A 803 40.60 -35.22 38.57
N ALA A 804 41.83 -34.91 38.15
CA ALA A 804 42.30 -35.13 36.78
C ALA A 804 42.30 -36.63 36.44
N LEU A 805 42.78 -37.49 37.34
CA LEU A 805 42.77 -38.95 37.16
C LEU A 805 41.33 -39.50 37.03
N ARG A 806 40.38 -39.00 37.83
CA ARG A 806 38.95 -39.39 37.71
C ARG A 806 38.36 -39.00 36.36
N LEU A 807 38.69 -37.80 35.87
CA LEU A 807 38.30 -37.34 34.53
C LEU A 807 38.93 -38.20 33.43
N GLY A 808 40.23 -38.49 33.53
CA GLY A 808 40.94 -39.37 32.61
C GLY A 808 40.37 -40.78 32.57
N HIS A 809 40.10 -41.34 33.73
CA HIS A 809 39.44 -42.62 33.88
C HIS A 809 38.09 -42.65 33.15
N GLN A 810 37.26 -41.61 33.30
CA GLN A 810 35.98 -41.55 32.60
C GLN A 810 36.15 -41.36 31.07
N LEU A 811 37.12 -40.57 30.63
CA LEU A 811 37.44 -40.40 29.20
C LEU A 811 37.90 -41.73 28.56
N SER A 812 38.74 -42.49 29.26
CA SER A 812 39.35 -43.74 28.78
C SER A 812 38.36 -44.89 28.52
N VAL A 813 37.07 -44.72 28.83
CA VAL A 813 36.00 -45.67 28.45
C VAL A 813 35.91 -45.83 26.92
N ASN A 814 36.25 -44.78 26.17
CA ASN A 814 36.21 -44.80 24.71
C ASN A 814 37.57 -45.17 24.10
N VAL A 815 37.55 -46.03 23.06
CA VAL A 815 38.75 -46.51 22.37
C VAL A 815 39.55 -45.38 21.72
N THR A 816 38.90 -44.30 21.25
CA THR A 816 39.57 -43.14 20.64
C THR A 816 40.48 -42.41 21.64
N VAL A 817 40.10 -42.40 22.92
CA VAL A 817 40.93 -41.86 24.00
C VAL A 817 42.13 -42.77 24.26
N ALA A 818 41.94 -44.08 24.24
CA ALA A 818 43.02 -45.06 24.35
C ALA A 818 44.05 -44.96 23.22
N GLU A 819 43.59 -44.74 21.98
CA GLU A 819 44.44 -44.46 20.83
C GLU A 819 45.21 -43.14 20.99
N SER A 820 44.54 -42.09 21.51
CA SER A 820 45.19 -40.81 21.81
C SER A 820 46.27 -40.96 22.89
N LEU A 821 46.02 -41.74 23.94
CA LEU A 821 46.99 -42.04 25.00
C LEU A 821 48.22 -42.80 24.48
N ALA A 822 48.07 -43.64 23.46
CA ALA A 822 49.20 -44.36 22.85
C ALA A 822 50.20 -43.44 22.13
N SER A 823 49.73 -42.31 21.62
CA SER A 823 50.51 -41.38 20.78
C SER A 823 50.98 -40.11 21.53
N VAL A 824 50.58 -39.95 22.79
CA VAL A 824 50.79 -38.70 23.55
C VAL A 824 52.22 -38.59 24.09
N LYS A 825 52.71 -37.35 24.20
CA LYS A 825 53.98 -37.00 24.88
C LYS A 825 53.72 -35.97 25.99
N PRO A 826 54.29 -36.11 27.21
CA PRO A 826 55.09 -37.26 27.69
C PRO A 826 54.30 -38.57 27.69
N GLU A 827 55.00 -39.71 27.72
CA GLU A 827 54.41 -41.04 27.54
C GLU A 827 53.40 -41.36 28.65
N ALA A 828 52.17 -41.71 28.26
CA ALA A 828 51.04 -41.83 29.18
C ALA A 828 51.31 -42.83 30.31
N ILE A 829 51.92 -43.98 30.00
CA ILE A 829 52.16 -45.02 31.02
C ILE A 829 53.19 -44.55 32.06
N ALA A 830 54.26 -43.88 31.63
CA ALA A 830 55.25 -43.33 32.55
C ALA A 830 54.63 -42.28 33.50
N VAL A 831 53.77 -41.41 32.97
CA VAL A 831 53.05 -40.40 33.77
C VAL A 831 52.10 -41.05 34.78
N PHE A 832 51.35 -42.08 34.37
CA PHE A 832 50.45 -42.81 35.27
C PHE A 832 51.19 -43.60 36.35
N MET A 833 52.39 -44.11 36.06
CA MET A 833 53.27 -44.73 37.05
C MET A 833 53.71 -43.73 38.13
N CYS A 834 54.04 -42.49 37.77
CA CYS A 834 54.37 -41.46 38.77
C CYS A 834 53.21 -41.21 39.76
N CYS A 835 51.95 -41.43 39.35
CA CYS A 835 50.80 -41.28 40.24
C CYS A 835 50.66 -42.38 41.30
N PHE A 836 51.45 -43.46 41.23
CA PHE A 836 51.39 -44.58 42.17
C PHE A 836 51.86 -44.18 43.57
N GLU A 837 52.69 -43.15 43.67
CA GLU A 837 53.27 -42.65 44.92
C GLU A 837 52.34 -41.67 45.65
N ILE A 838 51.27 -41.18 44.99
CA ILE A 838 50.33 -40.20 45.55
C ILE A 838 49.39 -40.84 46.59
N GLY A 839 48.97 -42.09 46.35
CA GLY A 839 48.07 -42.82 47.23
C GLY A 839 47.33 -43.97 46.54
N LEU A 840 46.69 -44.84 47.33
CA LEU A 840 46.04 -46.07 46.84
C LEU A 840 44.95 -45.78 45.80
N GLY A 841 44.13 -44.73 45.99
CA GLY A 841 43.10 -44.34 45.03
C GLY A 841 43.64 -43.84 43.68
N ALA A 842 44.72 -43.06 43.69
CA ALA A 842 45.39 -42.58 42.47
C ALA A 842 46.03 -43.75 41.70
N LYS A 843 46.64 -44.70 42.42
CA LYS A 843 47.19 -45.94 41.87
C LYS A 843 46.11 -46.78 41.18
N ILE A 844 44.96 -47.00 41.82
CA ILE A 844 43.83 -47.74 41.24
C ILE A 844 43.28 -47.08 39.97
N LEU A 845 43.05 -45.75 39.99
CA LEU A 845 42.54 -45.03 38.82
C LEU A 845 43.52 -45.06 37.64
N SER A 846 44.82 -44.90 37.93
CA SER A 846 45.89 -44.98 36.94
C SER A 846 45.96 -46.39 36.32
N MET A 847 45.84 -47.44 37.14
CA MET A 847 45.78 -48.82 36.69
C MET A 847 44.57 -49.13 35.83
N GLU A 848 43.38 -48.64 36.19
CA GLU A 848 42.16 -48.82 35.40
C GLU A 848 42.23 -48.06 34.06
N MET A 849 42.88 -46.89 34.03
CA MET A 849 43.17 -46.17 32.78
C MET A 849 44.13 -46.95 31.88
N ILE A 850 45.21 -47.53 32.44
CA ILE A 850 46.14 -48.40 31.70
C ILE A 850 45.39 -49.61 31.14
N LYS A 851 44.59 -50.30 31.98
CA LYS A 851 43.75 -51.45 31.60
C LYS A 851 42.84 -51.12 30.42
N ARG A 852 42.09 -50.01 30.51
CA ARG A 852 41.18 -49.57 29.42
C ARG A 852 41.94 -49.19 28.16
N SER A 853 43.13 -48.62 28.31
CA SER A 853 43.96 -48.24 27.18
C SER A 853 44.54 -49.45 26.44
N LEU A 854 44.76 -50.56 27.14
CA LEU A 854 45.22 -51.83 26.56
C LEU A 854 44.10 -52.69 25.95
N ASN A 855 42.90 -52.12 25.76
CA ASN A 855 41.80 -52.79 25.11
C ASN A 855 42.23 -53.35 23.73
N PRO A 856 41.90 -54.61 23.39
CA PRO A 856 42.26 -55.22 22.11
C PRO A 856 41.77 -54.44 20.87
N LYS A 857 40.72 -53.62 21.01
CA LYS A 857 40.19 -52.78 19.93
C LYS A 857 41.04 -51.52 19.66
N ASN A 858 41.97 -51.15 20.56
CA ASN A 858 42.84 -50.00 20.40
C ASN A 858 43.94 -50.26 19.36
N ARG A 859 43.94 -49.52 18.25
CA ARG A 859 44.95 -49.65 17.18
C ARG A 859 46.35 -49.24 17.62
N GLY A 860 46.46 -48.33 18.59
CA GLY A 860 47.72 -47.90 19.20
C GLY A 860 48.21 -48.80 20.33
N ARG A 861 47.57 -49.94 20.60
CA ARG A 861 47.89 -50.82 21.74
C ARG A 861 49.37 -51.22 21.78
N ASP A 862 49.97 -51.61 20.66
CA ASP A 862 51.38 -52.05 20.64
C ASP A 862 52.35 -50.95 21.10
N GLY A 863 52.03 -49.69 20.79
CA GLY A 863 52.78 -48.52 21.30
C GLY A 863 52.68 -48.34 22.81
N LEU A 864 51.52 -48.66 23.41
CA LEU A 864 51.35 -48.68 24.87
C LEU A 864 52.09 -49.85 25.51
N VAL A 865 52.08 -51.04 24.90
CA VAL A 865 52.84 -52.20 25.38
C VAL A 865 54.34 -51.89 25.39
N LYS A 866 54.84 -51.20 24.36
CA LYS A 866 56.22 -50.68 24.33
C LYS A 866 56.49 -49.70 25.47
N GLN A 867 55.64 -48.69 25.67
CA GLN A 867 55.80 -47.74 26.80
C GLN A 867 55.86 -48.46 28.16
N ALA A 868 55.07 -49.52 28.35
CA ALA A 868 55.06 -50.32 29.58
C ALA A 868 56.39 -51.05 29.84
N LEU A 869 57.05 -51.54 28.78
CA LEU A 869 58.41 -52.10 28.87
C LEU A 869 59.43 -51.02 29.19
N ASP A 870 59.40 -49.91 28.44
CA ASP A 870 60.36 -48.81 28.57
C ASP A 870 60.35 -48.19 29.98
N CYS A 871 59.17 -48.09 30.60
CA CYS A 871 59.02 -47.57 31.96
C CYS A 871 59.03 -48.64 33.07
N LYS A 872 59.37 -49.91 32.76
CA LYS A 872 59.41 -51.04 33.70
C LYS A 872 58.10 -51.27 34.47
N LEU A 873 56.94 -50.98 33.85
CA LEU A 873 55.62 -51.20 34.46
C LEU A 873 55.46 -52.64 34.92
N VAL A 874 55.88 -53.62 34.11
CA VAL A 874 55.69 -55.04 34.42
C VAL A 874 56.39 -55.45 35.72
N GLN A 875 57.60 -54.94 35.97
CA GLN A 875 58.30 -55.20 37.23
C GLN A 875 57.54 -54.59 38.42
N ALA A 876 57.13 -53.32 38.30
CA ALA A 876 56.37 -52.64 39.34
C ALA A 876 55.03 -53.35 39.66
N LEU A 877 54.39 -53.95 38.66
CA LEU A 877 53.17 -54.75 38.83
C LEU A 877 53.44 -56.06 39.59
N LEU A 878 54.53 -56.75 39.27
CA LEU A 878 54.95 -57.97 39.98
C LEU A 878 55.32 -57.67 41.44
N ASP A 879 55.98 -56.53 41.69
CA ASP A 879 56.33 -56.07 43.04
C ASP A 879 55.06 -55.80 43.88
N ILE A 880 53.96 -55.32 43.26
CA ILE A 880 52.67 -55.13 43.95
C ILE A 880 52.00 -56.48 44.31
N LEU A 881 52.20 -57.52 43.49
CA LEU A 881 51.68 -58.87 43.74
C LEU A 881 52.56 -59.69 44.70
N ASP A 882 53.78 -59.25 44.97
CA ASP A 882 54.71 -60.00 45.80
C ASP A 882 54.19 -60.13 47.24
N TRP A 883 53.72 -61.32 47.56
CA TRP A 883 53.20 -61.66 48.88
C TRP A 883 54.33 -61.91 49.91
N LYS A 884 55.58 -62.09 49.44
CA LYS A 884 56.76 -62.33 50.31
C LYS A 884 57.28 -61.02 50.93
N SER A 885 57.00 -59.87 50.30
CA SER A 885 57.46 -58.55 50.73
C SER A 885 56.45 -57.76 51.59
N GLN A 886 55.23 -58.28 51.80
CA GLN A 886 54.21 -57.59 52.60
C GLN A 886 54.35 -57.84 54.11
N GLU A 887 54.59 -56.78 54.88
CA GLU A 887 54.48 -56.81 56.35
C GLU A 887 53.04 -57.11 56.79
N LYS A 888 52.89 -57.99 57.79
CA LYS A 888 51.62 -58.40 58.41
C LYS A 888 51.00 -57.25 59.25
N GLY A 889 50.57 -56.18 58.59
CA GLY A 889 49.73 -55.15 59.18
C GLY A 889 48.28 -55.31 58.74
N VAL A 890 47.33 -55.19 59.68
CA VAL A 890 45.90 -55.06 59.34
C VAL A 890 45.69 -53.68 58.72
N SER A 891 45.80 -53.59 57.40
CA SER A 891 45.48 -52.39 56.63
C SER A 891 43.98 -52.11 56.71
N ALA A 892 43.61 -50.86 57.02
CA ALA A 892 42.23 -50.40 57.10
C ALA A 892 41.48 -50.48 55.75
N ASN A 893 42.19 -50.65 54.62
CA ASN A 893 41.63 -50.62 53.26
C ASN A 893 41.85 -51.94 52.48
N LYS A 894 41.70 -53.09 53.14
CA LYS A 894 41.93 -54.42 52.56
C LYS A 894 41.15 -54.70 51.26
N ALA A 895 39.97 -54.10 51.09
CA ALA A 895 39.14 -54.24 49.88
C ALA A 895 39.74 -53.51 48.66
N ASP A 896 40.31 -52.32 48.84
CA ASP A 896 40.93 -51.54 47.77
C ASP A 896 42.27 -52.15 47.33
N GLU A 897 43.04 -52.70 48.28
CA GLU A 897 44.26 -53.47 47.98
C GLU A 897 43.95 -54.74 47.17
N ASN A 898 42.87 -55.44 47.50
CA ASN A 898 42.40 -56.59 46.71
C ASN A 898 41.95 -56.16 45.30
N THR A 899 41.24 -55.04 45.19
CA THR A 899 40.84 -54.46 43.89
C THR A 899 42.06 -54.13 43.03
N LEU A 900 43.08 -53.53 43.64
CA LEU A 900 44.34 -53.25 42.96
C LEU A 900 45.02 -54.53 42.47
N ARG A 901 45.11 -55.59 43.28
CA ARG A 901 45.69 -56.88 42.86
C ARG A 901 44.95 -57.49 41.66
N VAL A 902 43.62 -57.45 41.66
CA VAL A 902 42.81 -57.91 40.52
C VAL A 902 43.11 -57.08 39.27
N LEU A 903 43.20 -55.75 39.39
CA LEU A 903 43.56 -54.87 38.26
C LEU A 903 44.97 -55.15 37.74
N VAL A 904 45.93 -55.42 38.63
CA VAL A 904 47.30 -55.79 38.26
C VAL A 904 47.30 -57.07 37.44
N VAL A 905 46.57 -58.10 37.89
CA VAL A 905 46.43 -59.37 37.16
C VAL A 905 45.78 -59.16 35.78
N ASP A 906 44.70 -58.39 35.71
CA ASP A 906 44.02 -58.04 34.46
C ASP A 906 44.95 -57.30 33.49
N VAL A 907 45.73 -56.34 33.97
CA VAL A 907 46.67 -55.57 33.14
C VAL A 907 47.80 -56.46 32.64
N ILE A 908 48.37 -57.36 33.47
CA ILE A 908 49.40 -58.31 33.01
C ILE A 908 48.83 -59.25 31.94
N HIS A 909 47.60 -59.76 32.11
CA HIS A 909 46.94 -60.55 31.05
C HIS A 909 46.73 -59.74 29.77
N LEU A 910 46.32 -58.47 29.88
CA LEU A 910 46.15 -57.60 28.72
C LEU A 910 47.48 -57.24 28.04
N LEU A 911 48.58 -57.11 28.77
CA LEU A 911 49.93 -56.89 28.22
C LEU A 911 50.44 -58.13 27.48
N ARG A 912 50.14 -59.34 28.00
CA ARG A 912 50.53 -60.65 27.43
C ARG A 912 49.66 -61.13 26.28
N ARG A 913 48.51 -60.50 26.03
CA ARG A 913 47.58 -60.91 24.96
C ARG A 913 48.22 -60.73 23.57
N GLU A 914 48.15 -61.77 22.76
CA GLU A 914 48.73 -61.83 21.40
C GLU A 914 48.36 -60.60 20.55
N GLY A 915 49.34 -60.04 19.82
CA GLY A 915 49.06 -58.93 18.90
C GLY A 915 50.22 -57.98 18.54
N GLY A 916 51.47 -58.22 18.95
CA GLY A 916 52.61 -57.36 18.60
C GLY A 916 53.97 -57.90 19.08
N ALA A 917 55.08 -57.35 18.59
CA ALA A 917 56.43 -57.84 18.87
C ALA A 917 56.87 -57.63 20.34
N TYR A 918 56.39 -56.55 20.97
CA TYR A 918 56.69 -56.25 22.37
C TYR A 918 55.93 -57.14 23.36
N THR A 919 54.78 -57.71 22.95
CA THR A 919 54.01 -58.66 23.76
C THR A 919 54.81 -59.92 24.06
N GLU A 920 55.55 -60.45 23.08
CA GLU A 920 56.35 -61.68 23.27
C GLU A 920 57.45 -61.48 24.32
N VAL A 921 58.12 -60.32 24.32
CA VAL A 921 59.10 -59.95 25.35
C VAL A 921 58.47 -59.93 26.76
N ILE A 922 57.24 -59.43 26.89
CA ILE A 922 56.52 -59.45 28.18
C ILE A 922 56.12 -60.87 28.56
N ARG A 923 55.72 -61.73 27.61
CA ARG A 923 55.40 -63.13 27.89
C ARG A 923 56.61 -63.87 28.44
N ASP A 924 57.77 -63.76 27.79
CA ASP A 924 59.01 -64.38 28.25
C ASP A 924 59.38 -63.91 29.67
N MET A 925 59.30 -62.60 29.92
CA MET A 925 59.63 -62.01 31.23
C MET A 925 58.68 -62.42 32.37
N VAL A 926 57.41 -62.69 32.05
CA VAL A 926 56.36 -62.95 33.06
C VAL A 926 56.09 -64.45 33.25
N ASP A 927 56.23 -65.26 32.21
CA ASP A 927 55.92 -66.69 32.23
C ASP A 927 56.96 -67.51 33.03
N GLU A 928 58.18 -66.99 33.16
CA GLU A 928 59.24 -67.53 34.03
C GLU A 928 59.17 -67.02 35.48
N ASN A 929 58.28 -66.08 35.80
CA ASN A 929 58.23 -65.43 37.10
C ASN A 929 57.36 -66.19 38.14
N GLU A 930 57.96 -66.60 39.26
CA GLU A 930 57.28 -67.36 40.33
C GLU A 930 56.08 -66.62 40.94
N ILE A 931 56.16 -65.29 41.11
CA ILE A 931 55.09 -64.49 41.69
C ILE A 931 53.88 -64.50 40.76
N TRP A 932 54.11 -64.31 39.46
CA TRP A 932 53.03 -64.34 38.47
C TRP A 932 52.34 -65.71 38.39
N LEU A 933 53.12 -66.81 38.39
CA LEU A 933 52.56 -68.17 38.32
C LEU A 933 51.55 -68.44 39.45
N ALA A 934 51.76 -67.87 40.65
CA ALA A 934 50.87 -68.00 41.79
C ALA A 934 49.50 -67.29 41.62
N PHE A 935 49.44 -66.22 40.81
CA PHE A 935 48.24 -65.42 40.58
C PHE A 935 47.58 -65.68 39.21
N SER A 936 48.33 -66.17 38.22
CA SER A 936 47.93 -66.30 36.81
C SER A 936 46.68 -67.14 36.50
N LYS A 937 46.24 -68.00 37.44
CA LYS A 937 45.09 -68.91 37.30
C LYS A 937 43.95 -68.62 38.28
N GLN A 938 44.07 -67.58 39.11
CA GLN A 938 43.04 -67.25 40.11
C GLN A 938 41.80 -66.62 39.44
N LYS A 939 40.62 -67.17 39.70
CA LYS A 939 39.33 -66.58 39.25
C LYS A 939 38.94 -65.41 40.16
N HIS A 940 38.27 -64.40 39.59
CA HIS A 940 37.94 -63.10 40.19
C HIS A 940 37.23 -63.13 41.56
N ASP A 941 36.67 -64.27 42.00
CA ASP A 941 35.90 -64.42 43.25
C ASP A 941 36.72 -64.92 44.46
N LEU A 942 38.03 -65.15 44.34
CA LEU A 942 38.84 -65.72 45.42
C LEU A 942 39.88 -64.74 45.95
N PHE A 943 39.42 -63.78 46.75
CA PHE A 943 40.30 -63.02 47.66
C PHE A 943 39.70 -62.84 49.06
N LEU A 944 39.22 -63.93 49.69
CA LEU A 944 39.11 -64.08 51.15
C LEU A 944 39.20 -65.57 51.56
N PRO A 945 39.59 -65.88 52.82
CA PRO A 945 39.73 -67.24 53.32
C PRO A 945 38.36 -67.92 53.50
N SER A 946 38.35 -69.24 53.32
CA SER A 946 37.21 -70.14 53.34
C SER A 946 36.31 -70.01 54.58
N SER A 947 35.17 -69.31 54.46
CA SER A 947 33.85 -69.64 55.06
C SER A 947 32.95 -68.40 55.20
N ALA A 948 31.99 -68.17 54.29
CA ALA A 948 30.72 -67.47 54.56
C ALA A 948 29.78 -67.55 53.34
N THR A 949 28.51 -67.81 53.62
CA THR A 949 27.39 -68.08 52.71
C THR A 949 26.76 -66.83 52.08
N ASP A 950 26.02 -67.06 51.00
CA ASP A 950 25.22 -66.12 50.22
C ASP A 950 24.44 -65.07 51.05
N SER A 951 24.86 -63.81 50.94
CA SER A 951 24.02 -62.60 50.90
C SER A 951 24.89 -61.38 51.21
N THR A 952 25.28 -60.61 50.19
CA THR A 952 25.57 -59.15 50.23
C THR A 952 26.29 -58.72 48.94
N GLY A 953 25.51 -58.36 47.91
CA GLY A 953 26.05 -57.64 46.76
C GLY A 953 26.32 -56.18 47.11
N VAL A 954 27.53 -55.69 46.76
CA VAL A 954 28.01 -54.33 46.40
C VAL A 954 27.51 -53.07 47.15
N ALA A 955 26.49 -53.14 48.01
CA ALA A 955 25.87 -52.01 48.72
C ALA A 955 26.32 -51.85 50.19
N GLY A 956 27.18 -52.73 50.71
CA GLY A 956 27.52 -52.78 52.15
C GLY A 956 28.79 -52.04 52.59
N LEU A 957 29.54 -51.38 51.70
CA LEU A 957 30.93 -50.93 51.96
C LEU A 957 31.10 -49.41 52.21
N LEU A 958 30.08 -48.71 52.70
CA LEU A 958 30.04 -47.23 52.76
C LEU A 958 30.05 -46.62 54.19
N THR A 959 30.73 -47.19 55.18
CA THR A 959 30.74 -46.60 56.55
C THR A 959 32.12 -46.40 57.20
N GLY A 960 33.23 -46.48 56.44
CA GLY A 960 34.59 -46.23 56.94
C GLY A 960 35.22 -44.93 56.41
N GLN A 961 36.24 -44.41 57.11
CA GLN A 961 36.96 -43.13 56.89
C GLN A 961 37.66 -42.93 55.52
N ALA A 962 37.34 -43.71 54.48
CA ALA A 962 37.83 -43.55 53.09
C ALA A 962 36.99 -42.56 52.24
N ALA A 963 36.27 -41.64 52.87
CA ALA A 963 35.38 -40.69 52.21
C ALA A 963 36.07 -39.64 51.32
N TYR A 964 37.41 -39.56 51.34
CA TYR A 964 38.18 -38.60 50.55
C TYR A 964 38.32 -38.99 49.06
N TYR A 965 38.14 -40.27 48.71
CA TYR A 965 38.36 -40.80 47.35
C TYR A 965 37.20 -41.63 46.76
N ALA A 966 36.04 -41.68 47.43
CA ALA A 966 34.90 -42.48 46.96
C ALA A 966 34.16 -41.81 45.78
N LEU A 967 33.79 -42.63 44.80
CA LEU A 967 32.84 -42.28 43.74
C LEU A 967 31.47 -41.96 44.37
N PRO A 968 30.73 -40.92 43.92
CA PRO A 968 29.34 -40.77 44.34
C PRO A 968 28.53 -41.99 43.88
N PRO A 969 27.58 -42.47 44.70
CA PRO A 969 26.84 -43.70 44.43
C PRO A 969 26.09 -43.58 43.10
N ALA A 970 25.94 -44.71 42.41
CA ALA A 970 25.03 -44.81 41.28
C ALA A 970 23.61 -44.55 41.80
N SER A 971 22.97 -43.47 41.31
CA SER A 971 21.51 -43.37 41.41
C SER A 971 20.90 -44.54 40.64
N LYS A 972 19.86 -45.13 41.23
CA LYS A 972 19.12 -46.28 40.69
C LYS A 972 18.68 -46.07 39.25
#